data_AF-A0AAD5VC11-F1
#
_entry.id   AF-A0AAD5VC11-F1
#
_cell.length_a   1.000
_cell.length_b   1.000
_cell.length_c   1.000
_cell.angle_alpha   90.00
_cell.angle_beta   90.00
_cell.angle_gamma   90.00
#
_symmetry.space_group_name_H-M   'P 1'
#
loop_
_entity.id
_entity.type
_entity.pdbx_description
1 polymer ?
#
loop_
_entity_poly.entity_id
_entity_poly.type
_entity_poly.pdbx_seq_one_letter_code
_entity_poly.pdbx_strand_id
1 'polypeptide(L)'
;MASQLVSRVCLRGGAILANPRWNKGTAFTAQERKDFGLSGRLPWRVNTLDQQCARAYDQLKAQDSDIQKNSFLQSMREQNWVLYYELIRRHLKELIPIIYTPTQADAIANYSHLFRRSEGMYLTYPQAGSMEQDFLEQTKGRDIDLVVCSDAESILGIGDQGVGGIGITTAKSAIYTLLAGMDPSKTLSVTLDVGTDNEDLLKDPLYVGWPDKRVRGDEYDQFIDQFMQLVRKYLPHSLVHFEDFGVGNAYRLLDQYRDQHAVFNDDVQGTGAVTLACLMSAIGITKSKLKDQRIIVFGAGSAGLGITRQIRDGMIQADGLSQPEANKRFYLLDRYGLVKESLGPSRIRPALREFVRPNDEWEGVPTNEQGEINLLEVVRRIKPTILIGCSTRGGAFTEEIVREMAKGVDRPIILPLSNPSRLHEVHPQDANDWTNGKVLIATGSPFPPCKLPNGKDYIVAECNNALIYPGLGFGAMLSKSRSLTDSMIIAGTQRLASLSPALKDPDDSLLPDFGVAPQVNLEVAVAVVEQAVEDGSAGVDWRKEDVRKNVEESQWNPVYGKYIYDPNGEGPPVPGEFGQESQPPPRPLYTDQIPPELRASTSRLSFPPSYVVVGVYRLLSDKTLYVPAWKKCQHGFVRGATVGLVWAVATFKIQRKFIELFLIRSPRVTGLSRDAVFGITLPFDLLTYATIVFLSNQVTSILTFFLSRNIRIARDRVYNQTVESRGKGPDFWKPYVEEWAVPPVISDEWKLSSIAGSTFGVMAIRLALIPFHVVPLLGIVISSWLRSFRTARQHHETYFKAKSMTPGQVAVFVEERKWEYRTFGFAAALLESIPIVGLVFTVSNRIGAAMWAHDLEKRQHFVAEQKAKVSK
;
A
#
# COMPACT_ATOMS: atom_id res chain seq x y z
N MET A 1 -18.16 33.28 -1.78
CA MET A 1 -17.76 32.85 -0.42
C MET A 1 -18.31 31.45 -0.24
N ALA A 2 -17.48 30.40 -0.37
CA ALA A 2 -17.93 29.04 -0.10
C ALA A 2 -18.33 28.94 1.37
N SER A 3 -19.53 28.41 1.64
CA SER A 3 -19.92 28.03 3.00
C SER A 3 -18.78 27.20 3.60
N GLN A 4 -18.27 27.57 4.76
CA GLN A 4 -17.24 26.76 5.42
C GLN A 4 -17.86 25.37 5.66
N LEU A 5 -17.33 24.34 5.01
CA LEU A 5 -17.66 22.94 5.29
C LEU A 5 -17.43 22.71 6.79
N VAL A 6 -18.50 22.50 7.55
CA VAL A 6 -18.42 22.19 8.99
C VAL A 6 -18.66 20.70 9.15
N SER A 7 -17.67 19.98 9.66
CA SER A 7 -17.79 18.54 9.94
C SER A 7 -17.79 18.30 11.44
N ARG A 8 -18.71 17.47 11.91
CA ARG A 8 -18.76 16.98 13.29
C ARG A 8 -17.97 15.69 13.36
N VAL A 9 -16.96 15.62 14.23
CA VAL A 9 -15.98 14.53 14.27
C VAL A 9 -15.88 13.97 15.68
N CYS A 10 -15.96 12.65 15.83
CA CYS A 10 -15.89 11.97 17.12
C CYS A 10 -14.46 11.55 17.53
N LEU A 11 -13.52 11.53 16.58
CA LEU A 11 -12.12 11.19 16.85
C LEU A 11 -11.39 12.29 17.63
N ARG A 12 -10.51 11.91 18.56
CA ARG A 12 -9.63 12.83 19.32
C ARG A 12 -8.21 12.29 19.47
N GLY A 13 -7.28 13.15 19.87
CA GLY A 13 -5.92 12.78 20.25
C GLY A 13 -5.16 12.08 19.13
N GLY A 14 -4.58 10.92 19.41
CA GLY A 14 -3.87 10.14 18.39
C GLY A 14 -4.77 9.60 17.27
N ALA A 15 -6.04 9.31 17.56
CA ALA A 15 -6.94 8.67 16.61
C ALA A 15 -7.28 9.59 15.41
N ILE A 16 -7.52 10.89 15.67
CA ILE A 16 -7.76 11.86 14.59
C ILE A 16 -6.49 12.13 13.76
N LEU A 17 -5.29 12.04 14.38
CA LEU A 17 -4.02 12.17 13.65
C LEU A 17 -3.69 10.95 12.79
N ALA A 18 -4.12 9.76 13.20
CA ALA A 18 -3.88 8.50 12.49
C ALA A 18 -4.90 8.24 11.36
N ASN A 19 -6.01 8.97 11.33
CA ASN A 19 -7.04 8.85 10.32
C ASN A 19 -6.80 9.85 9.17
N PRO A 20 -6.49 9.41 7.95
CA PRO A 20 -6.09 10.31 6.86
C PRO A 20 -7.21 11.21 6.34
N ARG A 21 -8.49 10.81 6.50
CA ARG A 21 -9.64 11.66 6.14
C ARG A 21 -9.72 12.89 7.04
N TRP A 22 -9.47 12.71 8.34
CA TRP A 22 -9.65 13.74 9.36
C TRP A 22 -8.36 14.44 9.79
N ASN A 23 -7.20 13.93 9.41
CA ASN A 23 -5.94 14.54 9.78
C ASN A 23 -5.68 15.81 8.96
N LYS A 24 -5.39 16.93 9.66
CA LYS A 24 -4.91 18.18 9.05
C LYS A 24 -3.41 18.42 9.27
N GLY A 25 -2.72 17.55 10.00
CA GLY A 25 -1.34 17.77 10.43
C GLY A 25 -1.16 19.13 11.11
N THR A 26 -0.21 19.93 10.65
CA THR A 26 0.03 21.28 11.22
C THR A 26 -1.07 22.30 10.93
N ALA A 27 -2.06 21.99 10.09
CA ALA A 27 -3.16 22.89 9.74
C ALA A 27 -4.35 22.87 10.72
N PHE A 28 -4.34 22.00 11.74
CA PHE A 28 -5.28 22.14 12.87
C PHE A 28 -5.09 23.51 13.52
N THR A 29 -6.18 24.27 13.63
CA THR A 29 -6.19 25.58 14.27
C THR A 29 -5.91 25.47 15.77
N ALA A 30 -5.52 26.57 16.42
CA ALA A 30 -5.29 26.56 17.87
C ALA A 30 -6.53 26.09 18.67
N GLN A 31 -7.72 26.49 18.22
CA GLN A 31 -8.98 26.07 18.81
C GLN A 31 -9.24 24.58 18.62
N GLU A 32 -9.12 24.08 17.39
CA GLU A 32 -9.25 22.63 17.12
C GLU A 32 -8.23 21.80 17.89
N ARG A 33 -7.00 22.28 18.06
CA ARG A 33 -6.00 21.58 18.87
C ARG A 33 -6.39 21.47 20.34
N LYS A 34 -7.12 22.45 20.88
CA LYS A 34 -7.69 22.38 22.23
C LYS A 34 -8.86 21.37 22.26
N ASP A 35 -9.80 21.53 21.34
CA ASP A 35 -11.04 20.75 21.30
C ASP A 35 -10.76 19.26 21.05
N PHE A 36 -9.84 18.93 20.16
CA PHE A 36 -9.47 17.56 19.82
C PHE A 36 -8.35 16.97 20.68
N GLY A 37 -7.84 17.69 21.70
CA GLY A 37 -6.78 17.17 22.58
C GLY A 37 -5.42 16.98 21.91
N LEU A 38 -5.08 17.88 20.98
CA LEU A 38 -3.83 17.89 20.21
C LEU A 38 -2.82 18.92 20.72
N SER A 39 -3.17 19.69 21.76
CA SER A 39 -2.25 20.61 22.43
C SER A 39 -1.03 19.86 22.95
N GLY A 40 0.17 20.29 22.55
CA GLY A 40 1.42 19.60 22.85
C GLY A 40 1.75 18.39 21.97
N ARG A 41 0.85 17.96 21.07
CA ARG A 41 1.10 16.87 20.10
C ARG A 41 1.60 17.37 18.74
N LEU A 42 1.37 18.64 18.42
CA LEU A 42 1.74 19.24 17.14
C LEU A 42 2.70 20.43 17.37
N PRO A 43 3.63 20.70 16.43
CA PRO A 43 4.48 21.89 16.48
C PRO A 43 3.67 23.19 16.60
N TRP A 44 4.18 24.19 17.31
CA TRP A 44 3.44 25.41 17.67
C TRP A 44 2.78 26.12 16.49
N ARG A 45 3.51 26.31 15.38
CA ARG A 45 3.01 27.05 14.22
C ARG A 45 1.84 26.31 13.55
N VAL A 46 0.76 27.04 13.30
CA VAL A 46 -0.34 26.58 12.43
C VAL A 46 0.05 26.89 11.00
N ASN A 47 0.01 25.90 10.10
CA ASN A 47 0.27 26.10 8.68
C ASN A 47 -1.01 26.14 7.87
N THR A 48 -1.01 26.91 6.78
CA THR A 48 -2.06 26.81 5.76
C THR A 48 -1.85 25.56 4.91
N LEU A 49 -2.88 25.14 4.18
CA LEU A 49 -2.77 24.07 3.19
C LEU A 49 -1.69 24.40 2.14
N ASP A 50 -1.60 25.66 1.68
CA ASP A 50 -0.55 26.10 0.76
C ASP A 50 0.87 25.85 1.28
N GLN A 51 1.11 26.16 2.57
CA GLN A 51 2.41 25.92 3.20
C GLN A 51 2.72 24.42 3.35
N GLN A 52 1.69 23.59 3.57
CA GLN A 52 1.85 22.14 3.59
C GLN A 52 2.14 21.59 2.20
N CYS A 53 1.41 22.04 1.16
CA CYS A 53 1.68 21.67 -0.23
C CYS A 53 3.09 22.08 -0.66
N ALA A 54 3.54 23.29 -0.33
CA ALA A 54 4.91 23.74 -0.64
C ALA A 54 5.97 22.83 -0.01
N ARG A 55 5.82 22.51 1.28
CA ARG A 55 6.73 21.56 1.98
C ARG A 55 6.71 20.18 1.33
N ALA A 56 5.51 19.68 1.05
CA ALA A 56 5.32 18.35 0.47
C ALA A 56 5.92 18.27 -0.95
N TYR A 57 5.78 19.32 -1.75
CA TYR A 57 6.35 19.40 -3.09
C TYR A 57 7.89 19.49 -3.05
N ASP A 58 8.47 20.21 -2.10
CA ASP A 58 9.93 20.24 -1.93
C ASP A 58 10.50 18.88 -1.51
N GLN A 59 9.78 18.14 -0.65
CA GLN A 59 10.13 16.76 -0.28
C GLN A 59 9.99 15.78 -1.45
N LEU A 60 8.97 15.97 -2.28
CA LEU A 60 8.74 15.18 -3.49
C LEU A 60 9.86 15.37 -4.51
N LYS A 61 10.26 16.63 -4.77
CA LYS A 61 11.36 16.97 -5.68
C LYS A 61 12.73 16.47 -5.20
N ALA A 62 12.87 16.15 -3.91
CA ALA A 62 14.09 15.57 -3.36
C ALA A 62 14.18 14.04 -3.56
N GLN A 63 13.16 13.39 -4.13
CA GLN A 63 13.23 11.96 -4.47
C GLN A 63 13.94 11.75 -5.81
N ASP A 64 14.81 10.74 -5.88
CA ASP A 64 15.69 10.51 -7.03
C ASP A 64 14.99 9.79 -8.20
N SER A 65 13.90 9.07 -7.94
CA SER A 65 13.19 8.30 -8.94
C SER A 65 11.66 8.39 -8.82
N ASP A 66 10.96 8.09 -9.91
CA ASP A 66 9.50 8.20 -9.94
C ASP A 66 8.82 7.18 -9.02
N ILE A 67 9.36 5.97 -8.85
CA ILE A 67 8.84 4.99 -7.89
C ILE A 67 9.01 5.47 -6.43
N GLN A 68 10.06 6.22 -6.12
CA GLN A 68 10.23 6.85 -4.81
C GLN A 68 9.24 8.00 -4.60
N LYS A 69 8.99 8.81 -5.64
CA LYS A 69 7.92 9.83 -5.63
C LYS A 69 6.56 9.19 -5.42
N ASN A 70 6.25 8.09 -6.12
CA ASN A 70 5.03 7.30 -5.93
C ASN A 70 4.90 6.82 -4.48
N SER A 71 5.94 6.16 -3.94
CA SER A 71 5.97 5.70 -2.54
C SER A 71 5.77 6.83 -1.52
N PHE A 72 6.32 8.01 -1.79
CA PHE A 72 6.14 9.20 -0.95
C PHE A 72 4.68 9.71 -1.01
N LEU A 73 4.10 9.78 -2.20
CA LEU A 73 2.70 10.18 -2.39
C LEU A 73 1.73 9.17 -1.76
N GLN A 74 1.99 7.87 -1.88
CA GLN A 74 1.23 6.82 -1.18
C GLN A 74 1.29 7.00 0.34
N SER A 75 2.49 7.18 0.89
CA SER A 75 2.65 7.46 2.32
C SER A 75 1.92 8.72 2.77
N MET A 76 1.84 9.74 1.92
CA MET A 76 1.08 10.96 2.19
C MET A 76 -0.42 10.71 2.16
N ARG A 77 -0.92 9.91 1.21
CA ARG A 77 -2.32 9.49 1.14
C ARG A 77 -2.75 8.77 2.42
N GLU A 78 -1.92 7.88 2.94
CA GLU A 78 -2.17 7.17 4.20
C GLU A 78 -2.20 8.07 5.45
N GLN A 79 -1.68 9.31 5.33
CA GLN A 79 -1.57 10.27 6.42
C GLN A 79 -2.59 11.40 6.34
N ASN A 80 -2.90 11.92 5.16
CA ASN A 80 -3.69 13.15 4.97
C ASN A 80 -4.25 13.25 3.54
N TRP A 81 -5.53 12.94 3.37
CA TRP A 81 -6.20 12.94 2.07
C TRP A 81 -6.27 14.31 1.43
N VAL A 82 -6.65 15.35 2.20
CA VAL A 82 -6.76 16.72 1.69
C VAL A 82 -5.42 17.20 1.13
N LEU A 83 -4.32 16.96 1.85
CA LEU A 83 -2.98 17.35 1.39
C LEU A 83 -2.55 16.58 0.14
N TYR A 84 -2.78 15.27 0.11
CA TYR A 84 -2.48 14.41 -1.04
C TYR A 84 -3.19 14.88 -2.30
N TYR A 85 -4.52 15.01 -2.25
CA TYR A 85 -5.32 15.38 -3.41
C TYR A 85 -5.06 16.83 -3.85
N GLU A 86 -4.90 17.77 -2.91
CA GLU A 86 -4.61 19.17 -3.29
C GLU A 86 -3.23 19.33 -3.92
N LEU A 87 -2.21 18.60 -3.43
CA LEU A 87 -0.88 18.62 -4.03
C LEU A 87 -0.92 18.15 -5.49
N ILE A 88 -1.58 17.01 -5.74
CA ILE A 88 -1.70 16.45 -7.09
C ILE A 88 -2.53 17.36 -7.99
N ARG A 89 -3.64 17.92 -7.48
CA ARG A 89 -4.48 18.85 -8.25
C ARG A 89 -3.70 20.07 -8.75
N ARG A 90 -2.74 20.59 -7.97
CA ARG A 90 -1.87 21.72 -8.36
C ARG A 90 -0.82 21.36 -9.43
N HIS A 91 -0.44 20.09 -9.50
CA HIS A 91 0.63 19.58 -10.35
C HIS A 91 0.10 18.42 -11.22
N LEU A 92 -1.14 18.52 -11.71
CA LEU A 92 -1.90 17.39 -12.25
C LEU A 92 -1.16 16.65 -13.39
N LYS A 93 -0.66 17.40 -14.39
CA LYS A 93 0.11 16.84 -15.51
C LYS A 93 1.42 16.19 -15.09
N GLU A 94 2.07 16.73 -14.06
CA GLU A 94 3.36 16.25 -13.56
C GLU A 94 3.17 14.97 -12.73
N LEU A 95 2.13 14.91 -11.90
CA LEU A 95 1.99 13.89 -10.86
C LEU A 95 1.05 12.74 -11.21
N ILE A 96 0.15 12.88 -12.19
CA ILE A 96 -0.63 11.73 -12.65
C ILE A 96 0.25 10.58 -13.16
N PRO A 97 1.28 10.81 -14.00
CA PRO A 97 2.16 9.73 -14.43
C PRO A 97 2.90 9.01 -13.29
N ILE A 98 3.01 9.66 -12.12
CA ILE A 98 3.63 9.11 -10.91
C ILE A 98 2.67 8.19 -10.15
N ILE A 99 1.40 8.58 -9.99
CA ILE A 99 0.38 7.81 -9.24
C ILE A 99 -0.47 6.88 -10.13
N TYR A 100 -0.26 6.96 -11.44
CA TYR A 100 -0.94 6.19 -12.47
C TYR A 100 0.10 5.67 -13.48
N THR A 101 -0.28 5.35 -14.70
CA THR A 101 0.65 4.86 -15.71
C THR A 101 1.67 5.94 -16.13
N PRO A 102 2.97 5.59 -16.30
CA PRO A 102 3.54 4.24 -16.23
C PRO A 102 4.03 3.82 -14.83
N THR A 103 4.36 4.73 -13.91
CA THR A 103 5.04 4.40 -12.64
C THR A 103 4.25 3.47 -11.73
N GLN A 104 2.91 3.53 -11.78
CA GLN A 104 2.05 2.65 -11.00
C GLN A 104 2.21 1.19 -11.40
N ALA A 105 2.58 0.87 -12.65
CA ALA A 105 2.86 -0.49 -13.07
C ALA A 105 4.09 -1.06 -12.31
N ASP A 106 5.15 -0.25 -12.18
CA ASP A 106 6.34 -0.64 -11.41
C ASP A 106 6.01 -0.81 -9.92
N ALA A 107 5.16 0.07 -9.37
CA ALA A 107 4.69 -0.04 -7.99
C ALA A 107 3.87 -1.32 -7.75
N ILE A 108 3.00 -1.70 -8.70
CA ILE A 108 2.22 -2.94 -8.65
C ILE A 108 3.14 -4.17 -8.74
N ALA A 109 4.09 -4.19 -9.68
CA ALA A 109 5.03 -5.29 -9.83
C ALA A 109 5.90 -5.51 -8.59
N ASN A 110 6.18 -4.45 -7.84
CA ASN A 110 6.94 -4.49 -6.59
C ASN A 110 6.05 -4.46 -5.33
N TYR A 111 4.74 -4.63 -5.47
CA TYR A 111 3.76 -4.38 -4.39
C TYR A 111 4.12 -5.12 -3.09
N SER A 112 4.44 -6.41 -3.19
CA SER A 112 4.84 -7.26 -2.06
C SER A 112 6.06 -6.73 -1.28
N HIS A 113 7.03 -6.15 -1.98
CA HIS A 113 8.25 -5.57 -1.37
C HIS A 113 8.02 -4.15 -0.85
N LEU A 114 7.05 -3.44 -1.41
CA LEU A 114 6.69 -2.07 -1.03
C LEU A 114 5.63 -2.02 0.08
N PHE A 115 4.95 -3.13 0.36
CA PHE A 115 3.84 -3.20 1.30
C PHE A 115 4.24 -2.70 2.70
N ARG A 116 3.44 -1.76 3.23
CA ARG A 116 3.63 -1.17 4.57
C ARG A 116 2.33 -1.12 5.35
N ARG A 117 1.25 -0.70 4.69
CA ARG A 117 -0.09 -0.57 5.24
C ARG A 117 -1.08 -1.09 4.22
N SER A 118 -2.12 -1.75 4.73
CA SER A 118 -3.24 -2.21 3.91
C SER A 118 -4.07 -1.03 3.41
N GLU A 119 -4.44 -1.06 2.13
CA GLU A 119 -5.32 -0.09 1.49
C GLU A 119 -6.41 -0.85 0.71
N GLY A 120 -7.69 -0.58 1.01
CA GLY A 120 -8.81 -1.27 0.37
C GLY A 120 -9.13 -2.63 0.99
N MET A 121 -9.80 -3.49 0.22
CA MET A 121 -10.34 -4.78 0.66
C MET A 121 -9.74 -5.93 -0.17
N TYR A 122 -9.38 -7.01 0.50
CA TYR A 122 -8.83 -8.22 -0.11
C TYR A 122 -9.82 -9.35 0.16
N LEU A 123 -10.38 -9.91 -0.90
CA LEU A 123 -11.22 -11.10 -0.83
C LEU A 123 -10.46 -12.24 -1.50
N THR A 124 -10.14 -13.28 -0.72
CA THR A 124 -9.22 -14.34 -1.15
C THR A 124 -9.97 -15.67 -1.21
N TYR A 125 -9.79 -16.44 -2.29
CA TYR A 125 -10.60 -17.63 -2.59
C TYR A 125 -10.69 -18.67 -1.46
N PRO A 126 -9.60 -19.08 -0.77
CA PRO A 126 -9.66 -19.98 0.38
C PRO A 126 -10.57 -19.52 1.53
N GLN A 127 -10.91 -18.22 1.57
CA GLN A 127 -11.76 -17.60 2.59
C GLN A 127 -13.16 -17.24 2.03
N ALA A 128 -13.56 -17.81 0.88
CA ALA A 128 -14.90 -17.57 0.30
C ALA A 128 -16.04 -17.79 1.30
N GLY A 129 -15.90 -18.75 2.23
CA GLY A 129 -16.89 -19.01 3.28
C GLY A 129 -17.09 -17.86 4.29
N SER A 130 -16.12 -16.96 4.47
CA SER A 130 -16.22 -15.77 5.34
C SER A 130 -16.42 -14.46 4.58
N MET A 131 -16.50 -14.49 3.23
CA MET A 131 -16.53 -13.29 2.39
C MET A 131 -17.60 -12.26 2.80
N GLU A 132 -18.80 -12.71 3.18
CA GLU A 132 -19.85 -11.79 3.63
C GLU A 132 -19.46 -11.03 4.91
N GLN A 133 -18.83 -11.72 5.86
CA GLN A 133 -18.33 -11.10 7.09
C GLN A 133 -17.23 -10.10 6.78
N ASP A 134 -16.25 -10.49 5.95
CA ASP A 134 -15.12 -9.64 5.57
C ASP A 134 -15.59 -8.40 4.79
N PHE A 135 -16.58 -8.57 3.91
CA PHE A 135 -17.23 -7.47 3.19
C PHE A 135 -17.93 -6.51 4.14
N LEU A 136 -18.70 -7.02 5.11
CA LEU A 136 -19.43 -6.18 6.07
C LEU A 136 -18.49 -5.43 7.02
N GLU A 137 -17.36 -6.03 7.41
CA GLU A 137 -16.36 -5.38 8.25
C GLU A 137 -15.79 -4.10 7.59
N GLN A 138 -15.71 -4.11 6.25
CA GLN A 138 -15.18 -2.99 5.47
C GLN A 138 -16.25 -2.00 4.99
N THR A 139 -17.53 -2.39 4.95
CA THR A 139 -18.60 -1.62 4.30
C THR A 139 -19.72 -1.16 5.22
N LYS A 140 -19.94 -1.84 6.36
CA LYS A 140 -21.07 -1.54 7.25
C LYS A 140 -21.01 -0.10 7.78
N GLY A 141 -22.10 0.64 7.58
CA GLY A 141 -22.22 2.04 8.01
C GLY A 141 -21.48 3.04 7.13
N ARG A 142 -20.92 2.61 5.99
CA ARG A 142 -20.34 3.50 4.98
C ARG A 142 -21.33 3.74 3.85
N ASP A 143 -21.32 4.95 3.33
CA ASP A 143 -21.98 5.33 2.08
C ASP A 143 -20.97 5.13 0.95
N ILE A 144 -21.12 4.07 0.14
CA ILE A 144 -20.19 3.70 -0.93
C ILE A 144 -20.93 3.75 -2.25
N ASP A 145 -20.47 4.61 -3.15
CA ASP A 145 -21.03 4.80 -4.49
C ASP A 145 -20.16 4.15 -5.58
N LEU A 146 -18.87 3.92 -5.33
CA LEU A 146 -17.94 3.28 -6.28
C LEU A 146 -17.25 2.09 -5.65
N VAL A 147 -17.30 0.96 -6.34
CA VAL A 147 -16.48 -0.22 -6.08
C VAL A 147 -15.58 -0.43 -7.29
N VAL A 148 -14.26 -0.32 -7.12
CA VAL A 148 -13.29 -0.67 -8.17
C VAL A 148 -12.66 -2.00 -7.81
N CYS A 149 -12.80 -3.01 -8.67
CA CYS A 149 -12.29 -4.35 -8.41
C CYS A 149 -11.44 -4.89 -9.55
N SER A 150 -10.51 -5.78 -9.21
CA SER A 150 -9.58 -6.44 -10.13
C SER A 150 -9.22 -7.83 -9.61
N ASP A 151 -9.15 -8.82 -10.50
CA ASP A 151 -8.49 -10.12 -10.25
C ASP A 151 -7.00 -10.11 -10.66
N ALA A 152 -6.56 -9.03 -11.32
CA ALA A 152 -5.20 -8.74 -11.75
C ALA A 152 -4.58 -9.79 -12.67
N GLU A 153 -5.39 -10.50 -13.44
CA GLU A 153 -4.89 -11.46 -14.42
C GLU A 153 -4.19 -10.76 -15.60
N SER A 154 -4.56 -9.51 -15.90
CA SER A 154 -4.03 -8.78 -17.06
C SER A 154 -3.75 -7.32 -16.73
N ILE A 155 -2.95 -7.06 -15.69
CA ILE A 155 -2.58 -5.69 -15.30
C ILE A 155 -1.80 -5.01 -16.42
N LEU A 156 -2.43 -4.01 -17.06
CA LEU A 156 -1.81 -3.19 -18.10
C LEU A 156 -1.06 -4.06 -19.14
N GLY A 157 0.24 -3.81 -19.31
CA GLY A 157 1.14 -4.62 -20.14
C GLY A 157 2.11 -5.51 -19.34
N ILE A 158 1.93 -5.60 -18.01
CA ILE A 158 2.79 -6.40 -17.12
C ILE A 158 2.16 -7.75 -16.74
N GLY A 159 0.93 -8.01 -17.18
CA GLY A 159 0.27 -9.31 -17.09
C GLY A 159 -0.21 -9.63 -15.67
N ASP A 160 -0.11 -10.90 -15.29
CA ASP A 160 -0.63 -11.40 -14.03
C ASP A 160 0.19 -10.91 -12.83
N GLN A 161 -0.46 -10.19 -11.90
CA GLN A 161 0.17 -9.65 -10.69
C GLN A 161 -0.48 -10.13 -9.38
N GLY A 162 -1.40 -11.10 -9.44
CA GLY A 162 -2.08 -11.66 -8.27
C GLY A 162 -2.68 -10.59 -7.34
N VAL A 163 -2.29 -10.60 -6.06
CA VAL A 163 -2.78 -9.61 -5.06
C VAL A 163 -2.41 -8.15 -5.40
N GLY A 164 -1.48 -7.91 -6.33
CA GLY A 164 -1.08 -6.59 -6.80
C GLY A 164 -2.20 -5.77 -7.44
N GLY A 165 -3.34 -6.39 -7.78
CA GLY A 165 -4.54 -5.72 -8.29
C GLY A 165 -5.06 -4.58 -7.42
N ILE A 166 -4.76 -4.62 -6.12
CA ILE A 166 -5.14 -3.53 -5.22
C ILE A 166 -4.47 -2.21 -5.59
N GLY A 167 -3.28 -2.28 -6.20
CA GLY A 167 -2.57 -1.10 -6.69
C GLY A 167 -3.30 -0.40 -7.84
N ILE A 168 -3.86 -1.13 -8.81
CA ILE A 168 -4.59 -0.49 -9.91
C ILE A 168 -5.94 0.05 -9.44
N THR A 169 -6.67 -0.72 -8.62
CA THR A 169 -7.99 -0.31 -8.14
C THR A 169 -7.92 0.92 -7.23
N THR A 170 -6.87 1.05 -6.41
CA THR A 170 -6.64 2.27 -5.62
C THR A 170 -6.18 3.46 -6.45
N ALA A 171 -5.43 3.24 -7.53
CA ALA A 171 -5.03 4.30 -8.46
C ALA A 171 -6.25 4.85 -9.21
N LYS A 172 -7.09 3.98 -9.78
CA LYS A 172 -8.33 4.39 -10.46
C LYS A 172 -9.27 5.18 -9.55
N SER A 173 -9.48 4.73 -8.31
CA SER A 173 -10.27 5.47 -7.31
C SER A 173 -9.70 6.87 -7.03
N ALA A 174 -8.38 7.02 -6.96
CA ALA A 174 -7.76 8.33 -6.80
C ALA A 174 -7.99 9.24 -8.02
N ILE A 175 -7.97 8.68 -9.23
CA ILE A 175 -8.27 9.43 -10.46
C ILE A 175 -9.76 9.85 -10.52
N TYR A 176 -10.71 9.02 -10.06
CA TYR A 176 -12.11 9.44 -9.88
C TYR A 176 -12.22 10.69 -9.00
N THR A 177 -11.47 10.72 -7.89
CA THR A 177 -11.43 11.89 -7.01
C THR A 177 -10.85 13.11 -7.74
N LEU A 178 -9.69 12.95 -8.38
CA LEU A 178 -8.94 14.04 -8.98
C LEU A 178 -9.63 14.65 -10.21
N LEU A 179 -10.29 13.82 -11.02
CA LEU A 179 -10.81 14.23 -12.32
C LEU A 179 -12.34 14.37 -12.34
N ALA A 180 -13.09 13.60 -11.56
CA ALA A 180 -14.54 13.79 -11.47
C ALA A 180 -14.98 14.58 -10.22
N GLY A 181 -14.10 14.73 -9.23
CA GLY A 181 -14.47 15.30 -7.94
C GLY A 181 -15.24 14.32 -7.06
N MET A 182 -15.04 13.01 -7.24
CA MET A 182 -15.68 12.03 -6.36
C MET A 182 -15.14 12.14 -4.91
N ASP A 183 -15.99 12.08 -3.90
CA ASP A 183 -15.53 12.00 -2.51
C ASP A 183 -14.78 10.67 -2.27
N PRO A 184 -13.50 10.71 -1.84
CA PRO A 184 -12.71 9.50 -1.62
C PRO A 184 -13.34 8.52 -0.65
N SER A 185 -14.13 9.00 0.31
CA SER A 185 -14.77 8.15 1.32
C SER A 185 -15.89 7.26 0.79
N LYS A 186 -16.45 7.63 -0.38
CA LYS A 186 -17.49 6.90 -1.11
C LYS A 186 -16.92 5.83 -2.04
N THR A 187 -15.61 5.58 -1.98
CA THR A 187 -14.92 4.59 -2.82
C THR A 187 -14.51 3.35 -2.02
N LEU A 188 -14.53 2.19 -2.69
CA LEU A 188 -14.03 0.92 -2.19
C LEU A 188 -13.17 0.25 -3.26
N SER A 189 -11.87 0.19 -3.03
CA SER A 189 -10.94 -0.56 -3.88
C SER A 189 -10.83 -2.01 -3.40
N VAL A 190 -10.95 -2.97 -4.31
CA VAL A 190 -11.06 -4.40 -3.99
C VAL A 190 -10.11 -5.22 -4.86
N THR A 191 -9.35 -6.12 -4.24
CA THR A 191 -8.67 -7.20 -4.95
C THR A 191 -9.42 -8.51 -4.73
N LEU A 192 -9.69 -9.22 -5.84
CA LEU A 192 -10.28 -10.56 -5.86
C LEU A 192 -9.13 -11.56 -6.06
N ASP A 193 -8.51 -11.98 -4.96
CA ASP A 193 -7.33 -12.85 -4.95
C ASP A 193 -7.73 -14.32 -5.12
N VAL A 194 -7.77 -14.76 -6.38
CA VAL A 194 -8.04 -16.14 -6.78
C VAL A 194 -6.77 -16.94 -7.07
N GLY A 195 -5.61 -16.45 -6.61
CA GLY A 195 -4.29 -16.99 -6.94
C GLY A 195 -3.63 -16.26 -8.11
N THR A 196 -2.44 -16.72 -8.50
CA THR A 196 -1.66 -16.14 -9.62
C THR A 196 -0.95 -17.24 -10.42
N ASP A 197 -0.95 -17.11 -11.74
CA ASP A 197 -0.17 -17.96 -12.64
C ASP A 197 1.26 -17.44 -12.83
N ASN A 198 1.59 -16.28 -12.25
CA ASN A 198 2.93 -15.68 -12.30
C ASN A 198 3.92 -16.46 -11.42
N GLU A 199 4.80 -17.22 -12.09
CA GLU A 199 5.82 -18.06 -11.47
C GLU A 199 6.85 -17.29 -10.62
N ASP A 200 7.12 -16.02 -10.96
CA ASP A 200 8.09 -15.22 -10.21
C ASP A 200 7.49 -14.79 -8.87
N LEU A 201 6.20 -14.44 -8.84
CA LEU A 201 5.47 -14.14 -7.60
C LEU A 201 5.32 -15.38 -6.72
N LEU A 202 4.99 -16.54 -7.30
CA LEU A 202 4.87 -17.79 -6.53
C LEU A 202 6.19 -18.24 -5.87
N LYS A 203 7.34 -17.87 -6.46
CA LYS A 203 8.67 -18.19 -5.92
C LYS A 203 9.21 -17.13 -4.97
N ASP A 204 8.59 -15.95 -4.94
CA ASP A 204 9.01 -14.85 -4.09
C ASP A 204 8.58 -15.10 -2.64
N PRO A 205 9.51 -15.29 -1.69
CA PRO A 205 9.15 -15.51 -0.28
C PRO A 205 8.49 -14.29 0.38
N LEU A 206 8.52 -13.11 -0.27
CA LEU A 206 7.85 -11.90 0.20
C LEU A 206 6.48 -11.69 -0.45
N TYR A 207 6.04 -12.53 -1.39
CA TYR A 207 4.72 -12.42 -1.98
C TYR A 207 3.62 -12.45 -0.91
N VAL A 208 2.81 -11.39 -0.89
CA VAL A 208 1.78 -11.17 0.16
C VAL A 208 0.39 -11.70 -0.23
N GLY A 209 0.23 -12.22 -1.45
CA GLY A 209 -1.01 -12.80 -1.94
C GLY A 209 -1.11 -14.30 -1.66
N TRP A 210 -2.21 -14.91 -2.05
CA TRP A 210 -2.38 -16.36 -1.92
C TRP A 210 -1.42 -17.10 -2.87
N PRO A 211 -0.44 -17.88 -2.36
CA PRO A 211 0.62 -18.47 -3.17
C PRO A 211 0.15 -19.78 -3.83
N ASP A 212 -0.92 -19.71 -4.61
CA ASP A 212 -1.45 -20.82 -5.41
C ASP A 212 -1.78 -20.35 -6.83
N LYS A 213 -1.93 -21.32 -7.74
CA LYS A 213 -2.34 -21.07 -9.12
C LYS A 213 -3.77 -20.53 -9.19
N ARG A 214 -4.08 -19.83 -10.28
CA ARG A 214 -5.40 -19.21 -10.42
C ARG A 214 -6.50 -20.27 -10.43
N VAL A 215 -7.55 -20.02 -9.65
CA VAL A 215 -8.81 -20.75 -9.74
C VAL A 215 -9.49 -20.41 -11.07
N ARG A 216 -10.07 -21.42 -11.73
CA ARG A 216 -10.67 -21.31 -13.07
C ARG A 216 -12.04 -22.00 -13.11
N GLY A 217 -12.82 -21.71 -14.14
CA GLY A 217 -14.10 -22.36 -14.39
C GLY A 217 -15.15 -22.04 -13.33
N ASP A 218 -16.01 -23.01 -13.02
CA ASP A 218 -17.20 -22.82 -12.17
C ASP A 218 -16.85 -22.30 -10.76
N GLU A 219 -15.72 -22.73 -10.18
CA GLU A 219 -15.28 -22.26 -8.87
C GLU A 219 -14.94 -20.77 -8.86
N TYR A 220 -14.26 -20.30 -9.91
CA TYR A 220 -13.97 -18.88 -10.10
C TYR A 220 -15.29 -18.10 -10.27
N ASP A 221 -16.21 -18.61 -11.08
CA ASP A 221 -17.48 -17.95 -11.35
C ASP A 221 -18.35 -17.83 -10.10
N GLN A 222 -18.40 -18.88 -9.27
CA GLN A 222 -19.10 -18.85 -7.99
C GLN A 222 -18.50 -17.82 -7.03
N PHE A 223 -17.17 -17.70 -6.99
CA PHE A 223 -16.49 -16.72 -6.16
C PHE A 223 -16.81 -15.27 -6.58
N ILE A 224 -16.75 -14.97 -7.88
CA ILE A 224 -17.11 -13.65 -8.41
C ILE A 224 -18.59 -13.35 -8.19
N ASP A 225 -19.47 -14.33 -8.43
CA ASP A 225 -20.91 -14.17 -8.25
C ASP A 225 -21.26 -13.91 -6.77
N GLN A 226 -20.61 -14.60 -5.82
CA GLN A 226 -20.77 -14.33 -4.40
C GLN A 226 -20.42 -12.87 -4.07
N PHE A 227 -19.30 -12.35 -4.58
CA PHE A 227 -18.93 -10.94 -4.41
C PHE A 227 -19.99 -9.99 -5.01
N MET A 228 -20.44 -10.25 -6.25
CA MET A 228 -21.45 -9.42 -6.91
C MET A 228 -22.79 -9.45 -6.18
N GLN A 229 -23.20 -10.59 -5.62
CA GLN A 229 -24.40 -10.70 -4.79
C GLN A 229 -24.28 -9.85 -3.52
N LEU A 230 -23.11 -9.81 -2.88
CA LEU A 230 -22.88 -8.96 -1.70
C LEU A 230 -22.95 -7.48 -2.05
N VAL A 231 -22.35 -7.06 -3.16
CA VAL A 231 -22.45 -5.67 -3.65
C VAL A 231 -23.91 -5.32 -3.92
N ARG A 232 -24.67 -6.16 -4.61
CA ARG A 232 -26.10 -5.91 -4.89
C ARG A 232 -26.94 -5.85 -3.63
N LYS A 233 -26.64 -6.69 -2.63
CA LYS A 233 -27.38 -6.76 -1.36
C LYS A 233 -27.14 -5.53 -0.49
N TYR A 234 -25.89 -5.07 -0.39
CA TYR A 234 -25.50 -4.04 0.58
C TYR A 234 -25.23 -2.68 -0.03
N LEU A 235 -24.84 -2.61 -1.31
CA LEU A 235 -24.49 -1.39 -2.05
C LEU A 235 -25.27 -1.28 -3.39
N PRO A 236 -26.62 -1.36 -3.39
CA PRO A 236 -27.44 -1.54 -4.60
C PRO A 236 -27.40 -0.37 -5.60
N HIS A 237 -26.91 0.80 -5.20
CA HIS A 237 -26.80 2.00 -6.05
C HIS A 237 -25.35 2.33 -6.41
N SER A 238 -24.40 1.50 -5.99
CA SER A 238 -23.00 1.69 -6.35
C SER A 238 -22.73 1.31 -7.80
N LEU A 239 -21.73 1.95 -8.41
CA LEU A 239 -21.12 1.49 -9.65
C LEU A 239 -20.01 0.48 -9.32
N VAL A 240 -20.05 -0.68 -9.97
CA VAL A 240 -18.94 -1.65 -9.95
C VAL A 240 -18.09 -1.46 -11.20
N HIS A 241 -16.84 -1.08 -10.99
CA HIS A 241 -15.83 -0.86 -12.01
C HIS A 241 -14.88 -2.06 -12.03
N PHE A 242 -14.99 -2.90 -13.05
CA PHE A 242 -14.05 -3.99 -13.32
C PHE A 242 -12.82 -3.45 -14.06
N GLU A 243 -11.65 -3.76 -13.55
CA GLU A 243 -10.35 -3.32 -14.09
C GLU A 243 -9.39 -4.50 -14.21
N ASP A 244 -8.63 -4.55 -15.31
CA ASP A 244 -7.47 -5.44 -15.53
C ASP A 244 -7.76 -6.94 -15.34
N PHE A 245 -8.98 -7.35 -15.67
CA PHE A 245 -9.38 -8.75 -15.76
C PHE A 245 -8.81 -9.44 -16.99
N GLY A 246 -8.58 -10.75 -16.91
CA GLY A 246 -8.18 -11.56 -18.06
C GLY A 246 -9.17 -11.39 -19.23
N VAL A 247 -8.65 -11.33 -20.47
CA VAL A 247 -9.43 -11.01 -21.69
C VAL A 247 -10.73 -11.83 -21.83
N GLY A 248 -10.67 -13.13 -21.49
CA GLY A 248 -11.85 -14.01 -21.54
C GLY A 248 -12.90 -13.68 -20.48
N ASN A 249 -12.47 -13.23 -19.30
CA ASN A 249 -13.34 -12.89 -18.17
C ASN A 249 -13.92 -11.49 -18.30
N ALA A 250 -13.14 -10.49 -18.73
CA ALA A 250 -13.57 -9.09 -18.79
C ALA A 250 -14.92 -8.91 -19.53
N TYR A 251 -15.06 -9.46 -20.74
CA TYR A 251 -16.32 -9.42 -21.49
C TYR A 251 -17.42 -10.25 -20.87
N ARG A 252 -17.10 -11.49 -20.50
CA ARG A 252 -18.09 -12.45 -20.01
C ARG A 252 -18.74 -11.94 -18.73
N LEU A 253 -17.96 -11.40 -17.80
CA LEU A 253 -18.45 -10.83 -16.55
C LEU A 253 -19.25 -9.54 -16.80
N LEU A 254 -18.79 -8.67 -17.70
CA LEU A 254 -19.56 -7.49 -18.10
C LEU A 254 -20.93 -7.88 -18.66
N ASP A 255 -20.98 -8.80 -19.63
CA ASP A 255 -22.23 -9.28 -20.24
C ASP A 255 -23.14 -9.98 -19.22
N GLN A 256 -22.56 -10.71 -18.26
CA GLN A 256 -23.33 -11.40 -17.22
C GLN A 256 -24.00 -10.43 -16.24
N TYR A 257 -23.31 -9.35 -15.84
CA TYR A 257 -23.77 -8.49 -14.74
C TYR A 257 -24.40 -7.15 -15.15
N ARG A 258 -24.23 -6.70 -16.42
CA ARG A 258 -24.75 -5.40 -16.91
C ARG A 258 -26.25 -5.18 -16.76
N ASP A 259 -27.03 -6.24 -16.78
CA ASP A 259 -28.49 -6.17 -16.60
C ASP A 259 -28.92 -6.37 -15.13
N GLN A 260 -27.97 -6.66 -14.24
CA GLN A 260 -28.24 -7.00 -12.83
C GLN A 260 -27.79 -5.92 -11.85
N HIS A 261 -26.80 -5.11 -12.23
CA HIS A 261 -26.20 -4.05 -11.42
C HIS A 261 -25.53 -3.02 -12.33
N ALA A 262 -25.28 -1.81 -11.84
CA ALA A 262 -24.50 -0.82 -12.56
C ALA A 262 -23.04 -1.29 -12.58
N VAL A 263 -22.65 -1.93 -13.68
CA VAL A 263 -21.28 -2.38 -13.93
C VAL A 263 -20.67 -1.65 -15.11
N PHE A 264 -19.37 -1.45 -15.02
CA PHE A 264 -18.53 -0.85 -16.04
C PHE A 264 -17.23 -1.62 -16.11
N ASN A 265 -16.73 -1.92 -17.30
CA ASN A 265 -15.37 -2.43 -17.48
C ASN A 265 -14.56 -1.42 -18.28
N ASP A 266 -13.49 -0.86 -17.68
CA ASP A 266 -12.73 0.21 -18.32
C ASP A 266 -11.91 -0.26 -19.53
N ASP A 267 -11.34 -1.46 -19.46
CA ASP A 267 -10.55 -2.03 -20.55
C ASP A 267 -11.38 -2.25 -21.82
N VAL A 268 -12.66 -2.60 -21.63
CA VAL A 268 -13.63 -2.83 -22.72
C VAL A 268 -14.35 -1.54 -23.10
N GLN A 269 -15.12 -0.97 -22.18
CA GLN A 269 -16.02 0.14 -22.45
C GLN A 269 -15.29 1.49 -22.37
N GLY A 270 -14.40 1.69 -21.40
CA GLY A 270 -13.63 2.92 -21.26
C GLY A 270 -12.69 3.18 -22.44
N THR A 271 -11.87 2.19 -22.78
CA THR A 271 -10.99 2.22 -23.96
C THR A 271 -11.78 2.41 -25.24
N GLY A 272 -12.90 1.70 -25.38
CA GLY A 272 -13.79 1.87 -26.50
C GLY A 272 -14.35 3.29 -26.59
N ALA A 273 -14.80 3.86 -25.46
CA ALA A 273 -15.47 5.15 -25.40
C ALA A 273 -14.50 6.30 -25.72
N VAL A 274 -13.30 6.32 -25.15
CA VAL A 274 -12.30 7.36 -25.49
C VAL A 274 -11.87 7.27 -26.95
N THR A 275 -11.71 6.04 -27.47
CA THR A 275 -11.35 5.82 -28.87
C THR A 275 -12.47 6.29 -29.80
N LEU A 276 -13.73 5.97 -29.48
CA LEU A 276 -14.89 6.44 -30.24
C LEU A 276 -15.01 7.97 -30.18
N ALA A 277 -14.74 8.61 -29.04
CA ALA A 277 -14.74 10.07 -28.93
C ALA A 277 -13.67 10.70 -29.84
N CYS A 278 -12.47 10.13 -29.86
CA CYS A 278 -11.39 10.54 -30.74
C CYS A 278 -11.80 10.39 -32.22
N LEU A 279 -12.40 9.25 -32.59
CA LEU A 279 -12.86 9.01 -33.95
C LEU A 279 -13.99 9.96 -34.35
N MET A 280 -14.97 10.21 -33.48
CA MET A 280 -16.04 11.18 -33.71
C MET A 280 -15.46 12.59 -33.96
N SER A 281 -14.43 12.97 -33.19
CA SER A 281 -13.73 14.24 -33.38
C SER A 281 -13.06 14.30 -34.76
N ALA A 282 -12.31 13.26 -35.12
CA ALA A 282 -11.64 13.16 -36.43
C ALA A 282 -12.64 13.13 -37.61
N ILE A 283 -13.75 12.41 -37.47
CA ILE A 283 -14.83 12.33 -38.46
C ILE A 283 -15.54 13.68 -38.62
N GLY A 284 -15.67 14.45 -37.54
CA GLY A 284 -16.17 15.82 -37.57
C GLY A 284 -15.31 16.74 -38.45
N ILE A 285 -13.99 16.58 -38.41
CA ILE A 285 -13.04 17.30 -39.26
C ILE A 285 -13.20 16.89 -40.73
N THR A 286 -13.34 15.59 -41.01
CA THR A 286 -13.54 15.10 -42.39
C THR A 286 -14.95 15.33 -42.93
N LYS A 287 -15.87 15.85 -42.09
CA LYS A 287 -17.28 16.12 -42.43
C LYS A 287 -18.01 14.89 -42.99
N SER A 288 -17.73 13.73 -42.40
CA SER A 288 -18.35 12.43 -42.75
C SER A 288 -19.16 11.87 -41.57
N LYS A 289 -19.73 10.66 -41.70
CA LYS A 289 -20.46 9.97 -40.61
C LYS A 289 -19.78 8.67 -40.20
N LEU A 290 -20.09 8.14 -39.02
CA LEU A 290 -19.55 6.85 -38.56
C LEU A 290 -19.91 5.71 -39.51
N LYS A 291 -21.14 5.69 -40.03
CA LYS A 291 -21.60 4.69 -41.01
C LYS A 291 -20.85 4.69 -42.35
N ASP A 292 -20.16 5.78 -42.69
CA ASP A 292 -19.42 5.91 -43.96
C ASP A 292 -18.00 5.32 -43.88
N GLN A 293 -17.56 4.95 -42.68
CA GLN A 293 -16.18 4.55 -42.43
C GLN A 293 -15.90 3.10 -42.84
N ARG A 294 -14.64 2.85 -43.20
CA ARG A 294 -14.08 1.51 -43.45
C ARG A 294 -12.90 1.34 -42.50
N ILE A 295 -13.04 0.44 -41.54
CA ILE A 295 -12.21 0.40 -40.33
C ILE A 295 -11.38 -0.87 -40.32
N ILE A 296 -10.05 -0.69 -40.28
CA ILE A 296 -9.13 -1.78 -39.97
C ILE A 296 -8.76 -1.72 -38.50
N VAL A 297 -8.83 -2.87 -37.83
CA VAL A 297 -8.30 -3.06 -36.48
C VAL A 297 -7.19 -4.10 -36.55
N PHE A 298 -5.96 -3.66 -36.35
CA PHE A 298 -4.76 -4.48 -36.38
C PHE A 298 -4.41 -4.90 -34.95
N GLY A 299 -4.75 -6.14 -34.60
CA GLY A 299 -4.69 -6.68 -33.23
C GLY A 299 -6.08 -6.83 -32.63
N ALA A 300 -6.70 -8.01 -32.80
CA ALA A 300 -8.08 -8.29 -32.37
C ALA A 300 -8.19 -8.86 -30.93
N GLY A 301 -7.29 -8.47 -30.02
CA GLY A 301 -7.28 -8.87 -28.60
C GLY A 301 -8.43 -8.26 -27.79
N SER A 302 -8.28 -8.16 -26.45
CA SER A 302 -9.27 -7.51 -25.57
C SER A 302 -9.59 -6.08 -26.02
N ALA A 303 -8.56 -5.24 -26.10
CA ALA A 303 -8.68 -3.83 -26.46
C ALA A 303 -9.21 -3.65 -27.89
N GLY A 304 -8.62 -4.34 -28.86
CA GLY A 304 -9.04 -4.24 -30.27
C GLY A 304 -10.49 -4.66 -30.49
N LEU A 305 -10.93 -5.76 -29.86
CA LEU A 305 -12.33 -6.17 -29.93
C LEU A 305 -13.26 -5.18 -29.21
N GLY A 306 -12.80 -4.55 -28.12
CA GLY A 306 -13.60 -3.62 -27.31
C GLY A 306 -13.85 -2.34 -28.04
N ILE A 307 -12.79 -1.78 -28.62
CA ILE A 307 -12.85 -0.68 -29.55
C ILE A 307 -13.78 -1.03 -30.72
N THR A 308 -13.63 -2.21 -31.33
CA THR A 308 -14.49 -2.64 -32.45
C THR A 308 -15.97 -2.62 -32.07
N ARG A 309 -16.33 -3.25 -30.94
CA ARG A 309 -17.71 -3.32 -30.46
C ARG A 309 -18.25 -1.96 -30.06
N GLN A 310 -17.48 -1.14 -29.37
CA GLN A 310 -17.91 0.19 -28.97
C GLN A 310 -18.15 1.09 -30.18
N ILE A 311 -17.30 1.04 -31.21
CA ILE A 311 -17.52 1.80 -32.45
C ILE A 311 -18.75 1.27 -33.19
N ARG A 312 -18.95 -0.05 -33.26
CA ARG A 312 -20.16 -0.67 -33.83
C ARG A 312 -21.41 -0.18 -33.10
N ASP A 313 -21.40 -0.18 -31.78
CA ASP A 313 -22.55 0.26 -30.97
C ASP A 313 -22.79 1.76 -31.15
N GLY A 314 -21.73 2.56 -31.27
CA GLY A 314 -21.80 3.95 -31.70
C GLY A 314 -22.46 4.13 -33.07
N MET A 315 -22.15 3.27 -34.05
CA MET A 315 -22.81 3.27 -35.37
C MET A 315 -24.31 2.91 -35.27
N ILE A 316 -24.67 1.95 -34.43
CA ILE A 316 -26.06 1.54 -34.22
C ILE A 316 -26.85 2.70 -33.59
N GLN A 317 -26.34 3.29 -32.51
CA GLN A 317 -27.03 4.33 -31.76
C GLN A 317 -27.06 5.68 -32.50
N ALA A 318 -25.94 6.11 -33.09
CA ALA A 318 -25.84 7.43 -33.72
C ALA A 318 -26.36 7.46 -35.16
N ASP A 319 -26.19 6.38 -35.93
CA ASP A 319 -26.53 6.33 -37.35
C ASP A 319 -27.71 5.40 -37.68
N GLY A 320 -28.24 4.67 -36.70
CA GLY A 320 -29.40 3.77 -36.87
C GLY A 320 -29.11 2.52 -37.69
N LEU A 321 -27.85 2.10 -37.79
CA LEU A 321 -27.48 0.88 -38.51
C LEU A 321 -27.95 -0.38 -37.77
N SER A 322 -28.29 -1.43 -38.50
CA SER A 322 -28.43 -2.76 -37.90
C SER A 322 -27.06 -3.32 -37.51
N GLN A 323 -27.02 -4.21 -36.50
CA GLN A 323 -25.77 -4.85 -36.08
C GLN A 323 -25.02 -5.54 -37.23
N PRO A 324 -25.67 -6.32 -38.13
CA PRO A 324 -24.96 -6.92 -39.27
C PRO A 324 -24.38 -5.90 -40.25
N GLU A 325 -25.06 -4.76 -40.48
CA GLU A 325 -24.54 -3.70 -41.36
C GLU A 325 -23.38 -2.95 -40.73
N ALA A 326 -23.42 -2.70 -39.42
CA ALA A 326 -22.31 -2.11 -38.67
C ALA A 326 -21.10 -3.04 -38.69
N ASN A 327 -21.27 -4.34 -38.44
CA ASN A 327 -20.19 -5.34 -38.48
C ASN A 327 -19.46 -5.37 -39.84
N LYS A 328 -20.19 -5.16 -40.93
CA LYS A 328 -19.61 -5.11 -42.28
C LYS A 328 -18.59 -3.98 -42.49
N ARG A 329 -18.54 -2.97 -41.62
CA ARG A 329 -17.57 -1.86 -41.70
C ARG A 329 -16.19 -2.21 -41.17
N PHE A 330 -16.06 -3.34 -40.47
CA PHE A 330 -14.83 -3.72 -39.78
C PHE A 330 -14.08 -4.84 -40.51
N TYR A 331 -12.75 -4.72 -40.46
CA TYR A 331 -11.80 -5.67 -41.00
C TYR A 331 -10.71 -5.92 -39.94
N LEU A 332 -10.83 -7.02 -39.22
CA LEU A 332 -9.95 -7.34 -38.09
C LEU A 332 -8.79 -8.19 -38.59
N LEU A 333 -7.56 -7.82 -38.20
CA LEU A 333 -6.37 -8.63 -38.40
C LEU A 333 -5.84 -9.11 -37.04
N ASP A 334 -5.49 -10.39 -36.97
CA ASP A 334 -4.82 -11.00 -35.82
C ASP A 334 -3.56 -11.74 -36.29
N ARG A 335 -2.96 -12.58 -35.44
CA ARG A 335 -1.72 -13.33 -35.70
C ARG A 335 -1.69 -14.14 -37.00
N TYR A 336 -2.85 -14.50 -37.57
CA TYR A 336 -2.99 -15.26 -38.81
C TYR A 336 -3.49 -14.40 -39.99
N GLY A 337 -3.29 -13.08 -39.94
CA GLY A 337 -3.77 -12.14 -40.94
C GLY A 337 -5.24 -11.76 -40.75
N LEU A 338 -5.91 -11.40 -41.85
CA LEU A 338 -7.33 -11.04 -41.86
C LEU A 338 -8.22 -12.19 -41.34
N VAL A 339 -9.10 -11.87 -40.39
CA VAL A 339 -10.09 -12.79 -39.82
C VAL A 339 -11.18 -13.09 -40.86
N LYS A 340 -11.04 -14.22 -41.57
CA LYS A 340 -11.97 -14.70 -42.60
C LYS A 340 -12.32 -16.18 -42.43
N GLU A 341 -13.44 -16.60 -43.02
CA GLU A 341 -14.03 -17.94 -42.84
C GLU A 341 -13.02 -19.10 -43.03
N SER A 342 -12.15 -19.00 -44.05
CA SER A 342 -11.19 -20.09 -44.35
C SER A 342 -10.12 -20.32 -43.27
N LEU A 343 -9.93 -19.42 -42.30
CA LEU A 343 -9.01 -19.65 -41.19
C LEU A 343 -9.49 -20.78 -40.26
N GLY A 344 -10.80 -21.04 -40.22
CA GLY A 344 -11.42 -22.10 -39.45
C GLY A 344 -11.46 -21.86 -37.93
N PRO A 345 -12.19 -22.72 -37.19
CA PRO A 345 -12.47 -22.53 -35.77
C PRO A 345 -11.26 -22.68 -34.84
N SER A 346 -10.19 -23.33 -35.30
CA SER A 346 -8.94 -23.46 -34.53
C SER A 346 -8.11 -22.18 -34.50
N ARG A 347 -8.32 -21.27 -35.47
CA ARG A 347 -7.59 -19.99 -35.60
C ARG A 347 -8.45 -18.77 -35.29
N ILE A 348 -9.78 -18.92 -35.30
CA ILE A 348 -10.73 -17.84 -34.99
C ILE A 348 -11.29 -18.04 -33.58
N ARG A 349 -11.01 -17.09 -32.68
CA ARG A 349 -11.62 -17.08 -31.33
C ARG A 349 -13.15 -16.91 -31.43
N PRO A 350 -13.95 -17.57 -30.57
CA PRO A 350 -15.41 -17.44 -30.58
C PRO A 350 -15.91 -15.98 -30.54
N ALA A 351 -15.23 -15.12 -29.79
CA ALA A 351 -15.59 -13.70 -29.66
C ALA A 351 -15.45 -12.89 -30.96
N LEU A 352 -14.70 -13.37 -31.95
CA LEU A 352 -14.48 -12.68 -33.24
C LEU A 352 -15.49 -13.08 -34.32
N ARG A 353 -16.35 -14.08 -34.05
CA ARG A 353 -17.24 -14.69 -35.05
C ARG A 353 -18.11 -13.67 -35.79
N GLU A 354 -18.58 -12.64 -35.08
CA GLU A 354 -19.46 -11.63 -35.63
C GLU A 354 -18.78 -10.66 -36.63
N PHE A 355 -17.44 -10.66 -36.69
CA PHE A 355 -16.62 -9.82 -37.56
C PHE A 355 -15.85 -10.61 -38.63
N VAL A 356 -16.11 -11.92 -38.75
CA VAL A 356 -15.47 -12.79 -39.75
C VAL A 356 -15.90 -12.36 -41.15
N ARG A 357 -14.93 -12.20 -42.06
CA ARG A 357 -15.22 -11.87 -43.46
C ARG A 357 -15.51 -13.12 -44.31
N PRO A 358 -16.52 -13.06 -45.19
CA PRO A 358 -16.74 -14.07 -46.22
C PRO A 358 -15.53 -14.27 -47.13
N ASN A 359 -15.29 -15.49 -47.62
CA ASN A 359 -14.13 -15.76 -48.48
C ASN A 359 -14.22 -15.13 -49.88
N ASP A 360 -15.42 -15.02 -50.43
CA ASP A 360 -15.70 -14.47 -51.77
C ASP A 360 -15.28 -12.99 -51.90
N GLU A 361 -15.36 -12.22 -50.82
CA GLU A 361 -14.89 -10.83 -50.77
C GLU A 361 -13.38 -10.68 -51.05
N TRP A 362 -12.62 -11.76 -50.84
CA TRP A 362 -11.15 -11.80 -50.83
C TRP A 362 -10.54 -12.69 -51.91
N GLU A 363 -11.34 -13.10 -52.90
CA GLU A 363 -10.82 -13.82 -54.07
C GLU A 363 -9.82 -12.95 -54.87
N GLY A 364 -8.73 -13.57 -55.30
CA GLY A 364 -7.68 -12.90 -56.09
C GLY A 364 -6.76 -11.97 -55.29
N VAL A 365 -6.95 -11.84 -53.97
CA VAL A 365 -6.06 -11.05 -53.10
C VAL A 365 -4.82 -11.89 -52.77
N PRO A 366 -3.58 -11.35 -52.94
CA PRO A 366 -2.36 -12.07 -52.60
C PRO A 366 -2.31 -12.49 -51.12
N THR A 367 -1.77 -13.69 -50.89
CA THR A 367 -1.49 -14.22 -49.55
C THR A 367 -0.01 -14.50 -49.36
N ASN A 368 0.44 -14.56 -48.11
CA ASN A 368 1.77 -15.09 -47.78
C ASN A 368 1.85 -16.61 -48.02
N GLU A 369 3.03 -17.20 -47.78
CA GLU A 369 3.30 -18.64 -47.91
C GLU A 369 2.35 -19.51 -47.05
N GLN A 370 1.81 -18.95 -45.97
CA GLN A 370 0.87 -19.60 -45.06
C GLN A 370 -0.61 -19.44 -45.47
N GLY A 371 -0.89 -18.78 -46.60
CA GLY A 371 -2.25 -18.53 -47.09
C GLY A 371 -2.98 -17.39 -46.39
N GLU A 372 -2.26 -16.51 -45.69
CA GLU A 372 -2.78 -15.42 -44.88
C GLU A 372 -2.74 -14.09 -45.65
N ILE A 373 -3.78 -13.27 -45.49
CA ILE A 373 -3.87 -11.93 -46.09
C ILE A 373 -3.30 -10.92 -45.09
N ASN A 374 -2.24 -10.23 -45.49
CA ASN A 374 -1.54 -9.28 -44.62
C ASN A 374 -2.21 -7.88 -44.63
N LEU A 375 -1.76 -6.99 -43.74
CA LEU A 375 -2.31 -5.64 -43.57
C LEU A 375 -2.27 -4.81 -44.86
N LEU A 376 -1.16 -4.85 -45.60
CA LEU A 376 -1.00 -4.07 -46.82
C LEU A 376 -2.02 -4.47 -47.90
N GLU A 377 -2.26 -5.77 -48.08
CA GLU A 377 -3.26 -6.27 -49.03
C GLU A 377 -4.68 -5.89 -48.64
N VAL A 378 -5.01 -5.91 -47.33
CA VAL A 378 -6.29 -5.40 -46.82
C VAL A 378 -6.45 -3.91 -47.14
N VAL A 379 -5.42 -3.10 -46.89
CA VAL A 379 -5.42 -1.65 -47.15
C VAL A 379 -5.64 -1.37 -48.65
N ARG A 380 -4.92 -2.06 -49.54
CA ARG A 380 -5.08 -1.94 -51.00
C ARG A 380 -6.51 -2.25 -51.46
N ARG A 381 -7.09 -3.33 -50.93
CA ARG A 381 -8.40 -3.83 -51.34
C ARG A 381 -9.53 -2.91 -50.91
N ILE A 382 -9.56 -2.51 -49.62
CA ILE A 382 -10.71 -1.82 -49.03
C ILE A 382 -10.55 -0.31 -48.93
N LYS A 383 -9.33 0.22 -49.13
CA LYS A 383 -9.00 1.65 -49.01
C LYS A 383 -9.57 2.25 -47.71
N PRO A 384 -9.06 1.82 -46.54
CA PRO A 384 -9.63 2.20 -45.24
C PRO A 384 -9.63 3.71 -45.05
N THR A 385 -10.61 4.20 -44.29
CA THR A 385 -10.61 5.56 -43.77
C THR A 385 -9.98 5.64 -42.38
N ILE A 386 -10.06 4.54 -41.62
CA ILE A 386 -9.56 4.43 -40.25
C ILE A 386 -8.68 3.19 -40.12
N LEU A 387 -7.51 3.36 -39.50
CA LEU A 387 -6.57 2.29 -39.17
C LEU A 387 -6.21 2.36 -37.67
N ILE A 388 -6.61 1.34 -36.91
CA ILE A 388 -6.40 1.25 -35.45
C ILE A 388 -5.40 0.14 -35.14
N GLY A 389 -4.37 0.43 -34.35
CA GLY A 389 -3.33 -0.49 -33.92
C GLY A 389 -3.48 -0.86 -32.44
N CYS A 390 -3.67 -2.15 -32.17
CA CYS A 390 -3.76 -2.74 -30.82
C CYS A 390 -3.02 -4.09 -30.78
N SER A 391 -1.96 -4.21 -31.58
CA SER A 391 -1.28 -5.49 -31.86
C SER A 391 -0.06 -5.74 -30.98
N THR A 392 0.47 -4.70 -30.32
CA THR A 392 1.77 -4.67 -29.65
C THR A 392 2.96 -4.96 -30.56
N ARG A 393 2.78 -4.91 -31.88
CA ARG A 393 3.85 -5.09 -32.88
C ARG A 393 4.38 -3.75 -33.36
N GLY A 394 5.44 -3.28 -32.71
CA GLY A 394 6.11 -2.02 -33.05
C GLY A 394 6.50 -1.94 -34.53
N GLY A 395 6.21 -0.80 -35.17
CA GLY A 395 6.54 -0.56 -36.58
C GLY A 395 5.69 -1.32 -37.61
N ALA A 396 4.56 -1.92 -37.20
CA ALA A 396 3.68 -2.65 -38.12
C ALA A 396 3.00 -1.77 -39.19
N PHE A 397 2.80 -0.48 -38.92
CA PHE A 397 2.26 0.48 -39.88
C PHE A 397 3.43 1.15 -40.62
N THR A 398 3.96 0.42 -41.60
CA THR A 398 5.12 0.86 -42.40
C THR A 398 4.78 2.05 -43.31
N GLU A 399 5.80 2.73 -43.83
CA GLU A 399 5.65 3.82 -44.80
C GLU A 399 4.78 3.41 -45.99
N GLU A 400 5.01 2.20 -46.53
CA GLU A 400 4.22 1.69 -47.66
C GLU A 400 2.74 1.60 -47.31
N ILE A 401 2.40 1.09 -46.13
CA ILE A 401 1.01 0.94 -45.66
C ILE A 401 0.35 2.30 -45.48
N VAL A 402 1.03 3.24 -44.81
CA VAL A 402 0.49 4.58 -44.54
C VAL A 402 0.31 5.37 -45.83
N ARG A 403 1.27 5.32 -46.75
CA ARG A 403 1.16 5.97 -48.06
C ARG A 403 0.08 5.33 -48.92
N GLU A 404 -0.08 4.01 -48.89
CA GLU A 404 -1.14 3.33 -49.63
C GLU A 404 -2.52 3.72 -49.10
N MET A 405 -2.70 3.79 -47.77
CA MET A 405 -3.93 4.30 -47.16
C MET A 405 -4.21 5.75 -47.61
N ALA A 406 -3.21 6.62 -47.61
CA ALA A 406 -3.34 8.02 -48.01
C ALA A 406 -3.69 8.23 -49.51
N LYS A 407 -3.53 7.22 -50.37
CA LYS A 407 -4.05 7.25 -51.75
C LYS A 407 -5.56 7.07 -51.80
N GLY A 408 -6.14 6.39 -50.81
CA GLY A 408 -7.56 6.03 -50.76
C GLY A 408 -8.46 7.03 -50.05
N VAL A 409 -7.90 7.94 -49.25
CA VAL A 409 -8.62 8.94 -48.46
C VAL A 409 -7.78 10.22 -48.31
N ASP A 410 -8.42 11.39 -48.33
CA ASP A 410 -7.69 12.67 -48.25
C ASP A 410 -7.03 12.89 -46.88
N ARG A 411 -7.78 12.68 -45.79
CA ARG A 411 -7.26 12.75 -44.41
C ARG A 411 -7.36 11.38 -43.73
N PRO A 412 -6.31 10.55 -43.75
CA PRO A 412 -6.35 9.24 -43.12
C PRO A 412 -6.40 9.38 -41.59
N ILE A 413 -7.24 8.58 -40.93
CA ILE A 413 -7.31 8.52 -39.46
C ILE A 413 -6.50 7.32 -39.01
N ILE A 414 -5.42 7.54 -38.26
CA ILE A 414 -4.50 6.47 -37.82
C ILE A 414 -4.33 6.54 -36.31
N LEU A 415 -4.64 5.45 -35.62
CA LEU A 415 -4.60 5.35 -34.16
C LEU A 415 -3.65 4.23 -33.71
N PRO A 416 -2.33 4.49 -33.55
CA PRO A 416 -1.41 3.50 -32.97
C PRO A 416 -1.55 3.49 -31.43
N LEU A 417 -2.33 2.57 -30.89
CA LEU A 417 -2.73 2.56 -29.47
C LEU A 417 -1.92 1.57 -28.61
N SER A 418 -1.00 0.81 -29.20
CA SER A 418 -0.22 -0.21 -28.47
C SER A 418 0.78 0.40 -27.49
N ASN A 419 0.69 0.04 -26.21
CA ASN A 419 1.56 0.54 -25.15
C ASN A 419 2.66 -0.47 -24.74
N PRO A 420 3.82 -0.03 -24.22
CA PRO A 420 4.32 1.36 -24.15
C PRO A 420 4.84 1.87 -25.50
N SER A 421 5.34 3.11 -25.58
CA SER A 421 5.73 3.81 -26.83
C SER A 421 6.55 2.98 -27.83
N ARG A 422 7.44 2.08 -27.36
CA ARG A 422 8.25 1.19 -28.22
C ARG A 422 7.44 0.14 -29.00
N LEU A 423 6.18 -0.10 -28.63
CA LEU A 423 5.28 -1.07 -29.26
C LEU A 423 4.24 -0.40 -30.17
N HIS A 424 4.28 0.93 -30.32
CA HIS A 424 3.38 1.64 -31.24
C HIS A 424 3.60 1.18 -32.69
N GLU A 425 2.50 0.99 -33.41
CA GLU A 425 2.53 0.52 -34.79
C GLU A 425 3.23 1.50 -35.75
N VAL A 426 3.19 2.81 -35.47
CA VAL A 426 3.92 3.87 -36.19
C VAL A 426 4.27 5.02 -35.25
N HIS A 427 5.40 5.66 -35.46
CA HIS A 427 5.76 6.89 -34.77
C HIS A 427 4.93 8.07 -35.34
N PRO A 428 4.31 8.94 -34.51
CA PRO A 428 3.41 9.97 -35.02
C PRO A 428 4.03 10.92 -36.05
N GLN A 429 5.29 11.32 -35.86
CA GLN A 429 6.01 12.15 -36.83
C GLN A 429 6.14 11.46 -38.19
N ASP A 430 6.41 10.14 -38.22
CA ASP A 430 6.55 9.40 -39.47
C ASP A 430 5.22 9.34 -40.22
N ALA A 431 4.11 9.04 -39.53
CA ALA A 431 2.78 9.06 -40.12
C ALA A 431 2.41 10.45 -40.66
N ASN A 432 2.80 11.51 -39.95
CA ASN A 432 2.62 12.89 -40.39
C ASN A 432 3.42 13.18 -41.66
N ASP A 433 4.70 12.80 -41.71
CA ASP A 433 5.58 13.06 -42.86
C ASP A 433 5.17 12.25 -44.09
N TRP A 434 4.82 10.98 -43.92
CA TRP A 434 4.39 10.10 -45.01
C TRP A 434 3.05 10.52 -45.62
N THR A 435 2.25 11.30 -44.90
CA THR A 435 0.96 11.83 -45.35
C THR A 435 1.00 13.33 -45.68
N ASN A 436 2.18 13.97 -45.64
CA ASN A 436 2.34 15.42 -45.82
C ASN A 436 1.43 16.25 -44.88
N GLY A 437 1.36 15.87 -43.60
CA GLY A 437 0.57 16.56 -42.57
C GLY A 437 -0.94 16.35 -42.65
N LYS A 438 -1.42 15.40 -43.47
CA LYS A 438 -2.87 15.15 -43.64
C LYS A 438 -3.45 14.16 -42.63
N VAL A 439 -2.61 13.35 -41.98
CA VAL A 439 -3.06 12.36 -41.00
C VAL A 439 -3.77 13.02 -39.82
N LEU A 440 -4.83 12.38 -39.35
CA LEU A 440 -5.45 12.66 -38.06
C LEU A 440 -5.02 11.54 -37.11
N ILE A 441 -4.25 11.88 -36.06
CA ILE A 441 -3.57 10.89 -35.23
C ILE A 441 -3.84 11.10 -33.73
N ALA A 442 -4.01 9.98 -33.03
CA ALA A 442 -3.97 9.89 -31.58
C ALA A 442 -3.31 8.58 -31.15
N THR A 443 -2.60 8.59 -30.04
CA THR A 443 -1.74 7.49 -29.56
C THR A 443 -2.23 6.93 -28.23
N GLY A 444 -1.78 5.72 -27.87
CA GLY A 444 -2.08 5.12 -26.56
C GLY A 444 -1.22 5.67 -25.41
N SER A 445 -0.05 6.24 -25.73
CA SER A 445 0.89 6.88 -24.79
C SER A 445 1.21 8.30 -25.25
N PRO A 446 1.70 9.19 -24.37
CA PRO A 446 2.05 10.56 -24.75
C PRO A 446 3.26 10.61 -25.71
N PHE A 447 3.21 11.52 -26.69
CA PHE A 447 4.30 11.83 -27.62
C PHE A 447 4.59 13.34 -27.65
N PRO A 448 5.83 13.75 -27.97
CA PRO A 448 6.11 15.14 -28.26
C PRO A 448 5.28 15.62 -29.48
N PRO A 449 5.00 16.92 -29.59
CA PRO A 449 4.33 17.48 -30.76
C PRO A 449 5.07 17.14 -32.06
N CYS A 450 4.30 16.85 -33.11
CA CYS A 450 4.82 16.67 -34.46
C CYS A 450 4.98 18.03 -35.15
N LYS A 451 5.86 18.10 -36.16
CA LYS A 451 5.96 19.27 -37.03
C LYS A 451 5.14 19.07 -38.30
N LEU A 452 4.17 19.95 -38.52
CA LEU A 452 3.46 20.03 -39.80
C LEU A 452 4.38 20.59 -40.90
N PRO A 453 4.08 20.36 -42.19
CA PRO A 453 4.87 20.91 -43.30
C PRO A 453 5.00 22.44 -43.30
N ASN A 454 4.04 23.14 -42.69
CA ASN A 454 4.06 24.61 -42.53
C ASN A 454 4.89 25.08 -41.31
N GLY A 455 5.49 24.16 -40.55
CA GLY A 455 6.28 24.41 -39.35
C GLY A 455 5.49 24.53 -38.03
N LYS A 456 4.15 24.51 -38.07
CA LYS A 456 3.29 24.55 -36.89
C LYS A 456 3.43 23.24 -36.09
N ASP A 457 3.37 23.35 -34.77
CA ASP A 457 3.28 22.19 -33.89
C ASP A 457 1.89 21.55 -33.97
N TYR A 458 1.86 20.23 -34.18
CA TYR A 458 0.67 19.41 -34.09
C TYR A 458 0.75 18.55 -32.83
N ILE A 459 -0.12 18.86 -31.86
CA ILE A 459 -0.19 18.14 -30.59
C ILE A 459 -0.90 16.81 -30.84
N VAL A 460 -0.17 15.71 -30.62
CA VAL A 460 -0.72 14.36 -30.76
C VAL A 460 -1.60 14.07 -29.54
N ALA A 461 -2.88 13.76 -29.79
CA ALA A 461 -3.80 13.39 -28.74
C ALA A 461 -3.41 12.06 -28.10
N GLU A 462 -3.61 11.93 -26.78
CA GLU A 462 -3.49 10.67 -26.07
C GLU A 462 -4.90 10.09 -25.84
N CYS A 463 -5.18 8.90 -26.36
CA CYS A 463 -6.39 8.14 -26.10
C CYS A 463 -6.36 7.51 -24.70
N ASN A 464 -6.22 8.35 -23.68
CA ASN A 464 -6.18 7.91 -22.29
C ASN A 464 -7.60 7.83 -21.72
N ASN A 465 -7.99 6.65 -21.22
CA ASN A 465 -9.33 6.41 -20.67
C ASN A 465 -9.68 7.37 -19.51
N ALA A 466 -8.68 7.91 -18.80
CA ALA A 466 -8.90 8.88 -17.72
C ALA A 466 -9.54 10.21 -18.18
N LEU A 467 -9.61 10.47 -19.50
CA LEU A 467 -10.40 11.57 -20.05
C LEU A 467 -11.91 11.31 -20.03
N ILE A 468 -12.36 10.06 -19.84
CA ILE A 468 -13.78 9.70 -19.97
C ILE A 468 -14.34 8.89 -18.80
N TYR A 469 -13.64 7.87 -18.32
CA TYR A 469 -14.21 6.96 -17.31
C TYR A 469 -14.60 7.66 -16.00
N PRO A 470 -13.85 8.67 -15.49
CA PRO A 470 -14.24 9.34 -14.27
C PRO A 470 -15.61 10.02 -14.41
N GLY A 471 -15.84 10.69 -15.54
CA GLY A 471 -17.10 11.34 -15.87
C GLY A 471 -18.23 10.35 -16.11
N LEU A 472 -17.97 9.25 -16.85
CA LEU A 472 -18.94 8.17 -17.07
C LEU A 472 -19.42 7.60 -15.74
N GLY A 473 -18.48 7.18 -14.89
CA GLY A 473 -18.82 6.57 -13.63
C GLY A 473 -19.47 7.56 -12.66
N PHE A 474 -18.97 8.79 -12.57
CA PHE A 474 -19.56 9.80 -11.68
C PHE A 474 -20.98 10.17 -12.10
N GLY A 475 -21.24 10.33 -13.40
CA GLY A 475 -22.59 10.53 -13.91
C GLY A 475 -23.52 9.34 -13.59
N ALA A 476 -23.04 8.11 -13.79
CA ALA A 476 -23.80 6.90 -13.46
C ALA A 476 -24.19 6.86 -11.97
N MET A 477 -23.23 7.11 -11.07
CA MET A 477 -23.46 7.15 -9.62
C MET A 477 -24.47 8.24 -9.23
N LEU A 478 -24.29 9.47 -9.72
CA LEU A 478 -25.17 10.60 -9.39
C LEU A 478 -26.59 10.42 -9.92
N SER A 479 -26.75 9.77 -11.08
CA SER A 479 -28.07 9.44 -11.62
C SER A 479 -28.81 8.41 -10.76
N LYS A 480 -28.11 7.68 -9.88
CA LYS A 480 -28.61 6.52 -9.12
C LYS A 480 -29.30 5.46 -10.00
N SER A 481 -28.88 5.36 -11.26
CA SER A 481 -29.39 4.35 -12.17
C SER A 481 -28.96 2.95 -11.72
N ARG A 482 -29.77 1.94 -12.05
CA ARG A 482 -29.48 0.54 -11.75
C ARG A 482 -28.54 -0.11 -12.77
N SER A 483 -28.29 0.55 -13.89
CA SER A 483 -27.38 0.11 -14.94
C SER A 483 -26.67 1.31 -15.57
N LEU A 484 -25.46 1.10 -16.07
CA LEU A 484 -24.81 2.05 -16.98
C LEU A 484 -25.17 1.62 -18.40
N THR A 485 -26.10 2.33 -19.03
CA THR A 485 -26.63 1.94 -20.35
C THR A 485 -25.69 2.34 -21.49
N ASP A 486 -25.83 1.69 -22.64
CA ASP A 486 -25.05 2.06 -23.83
C ASP A 486 -25.37 3.49 -24.29
N SER A 487 -26.63 3.94 -24.16
CA SER A 487 -27.03 5.32 -24.45
C SER A 487 -26.26 6.33 -23.57
N MET A 488 -26.12 6.07 -22.28
CA MET A 488 -25.31 6.90 -21.37
C MET A 488 -23.84 6.96 -21.80
N ILE A 489 -23.24 5.81 -22.13
CA ILE A 489 -21.84 5.75 -22.58
C ILE A 489 -21.66 6.54 -23.88
N ILE A 490 -22.58 6.40 -24.83
CA ILE A 490 -22.55 7.13 -26.10
C ILE A 490 -22.75 8.64 -25.88
N ALA A 491 -23.66 9.06 -24.98
CA ALA A 491 -23.84 10.47 -24.65
C ALA A 491 -22.57 11.08 -24.05
N GLY A 492 -21.93 10.38 -23.10
CA GLY A 492 -20.63 10.80 -22.55
C GLY A 492 -19.53 10.87 -23.61
N THR A 493 -19.50 9.90 -24.52
CA THR A 493 -18.54 9.83 -25.65
C THR A 493 -18.72 10.99 -26.62
N GLN A 494 -19.96 11.27 -27.03
CA GLN A 494 -20.31 12.40 -27.88
C GLN A 494 -19.96 13.72 -27.21
N ARG A 495 -20.16 13.81 -25.89
CA ARG A 495 -19.79 15.01 -25.13
C ARG A 495 -18.28 15.22 -25.15
N LEU A 496 -17.48 14.20 -24.88
CA LEU A 496 -16.02 14.29 -24.98
C LEU A 496 -15.58 14.71 -26.39
N ALA A 497 -16.14 14.10 -27.43
CA ALA A 497 -15.83 14.44 -28.82
C ALA A 497 -16.13 15.92 -29.12
N SER A 498 -17.25 16.45 -28.61
CA SER A 498 -17.64 17.85 -28.81
C SER A 498 -16.67 18.87 -28.19
N LEU A 499 -15.83 18.44 -27.25
CA LEU A 499 -14.82 19.27 -26.58
C LEU A 499 -13.46 19.27 -27.30
N SER A 500 -13.32 18.51 -28.38
CA SER A 500 -12.09 18.39 -29.14
C SER A 500 -11.59 19.75 -29.66
N PRO A 501 -10.34 20.14 -29.37
CA PRO A 501 -9.70 21.32 -29.96
C PRO A 501 -9.75 21.31 -31.49
N ALA A 502 -9.60 20.11 -32.09
CA ALA A 502 -9.56 19.93 -33.52
C ALA A 502 -10.84 20.34 -34.27
N LEU A 503 -11.98 20.43 -33.58
CA LEU A 503 -13.22 20.93 -34.17
C LEU A 503 -13.21 22.45 -34.41
N LYS A 504 -12.33 23.19 -33.71
CA LYS A 504 -12.10 24.62 -33.93
C LYS A 504 -10.96 24.85 -34.91
N ASP A 505 -9.89 24.08 -34.79
CA ASP A 505 -8.71 24.14 -35.65
C ASP A 505 -8.31 22.71 -36.06
N PRO A 506 -8.55 22.28 -37.32
CA PRO A 506 -8.25 20.92 -37.80
C PRO A 506 -6.81 20.43 -37.63
N ASP A 507 -5.88 21.35 -37.37
CA ASP A 507 -4.45 21.08 -37.16
C ASP A 507 -4.08 21.03 -35.66
N ASP A 508 -5.07 21.00 -34.77
CA ASP A 508 -4.91 20.85 -33.31
C ASP A 508 -5.29 19.43 -32.84
N SER A 509 -5.08 19.13 -31.55
CA SER A 509 -5.27 17.82 -30.95
C SER A 509 -6.70 17.28 -31.09
N LEU A 510 -6.84 15.99 -31.44
CA LEU A 510 -8.13 15.30 -31.57
C LEU A 510 -8.89 15.15 -30.25
N LEU A 511 -8.22 15.21 -29.11
CA LEU A 511 -8.82 15.16 -27.78
C LEU A 511 -8.35 16.36 -26.95
N PRO A 512 -9.13 16.78 -25.94
CA PRO A 512 -8.70 17.80 -24.99
C PRO A 512 -7.39 17.43 -24.30
N ASP A 513 -6.61 18.45 -23.98
CA ASP A 513 -5.38 18.29 -23.20
C ASP A 513 -5.70 17.77 -21.79
N PHE A 514 -4.85 16.88 -21.29
CA PHE A 514 -5.07 16.22 -20.01
C PHE A 514 -5.08 17.19 -18.81
N GLY A 515 -4.50 18.38 -18.94
CA GLY A 515 -4.52 19.41 -17.90
C GLY A 515 -5.91 20.01 -17.65
N VAL A 516 -6.86 19.85 -18.58
CA VAL A 516 -8.27 20.24 -18.42
C VAL A 516 -9.19 19.04 -18.21
N ALA A 517 -8.63 17.87 -17.93
CA ALA A 517 -9.39 16.64 -17.68
C ALA A 517 -10.47 16.78 -16.58
N PRO A 518 -10.28 17.57 -15.50
CA PRO A 518 -11.35 17.78 -14.52
C PRO A 518 -12.60 18.45 -15.10
N GLN A 519 -12.43 19.48 -15.94
CA GLN A 519 -13.54 20.14 -16.60
C GLN A 519 -14.18 19.23 -17.66
N VAL A 520 -13.36 18.47 -18.39
CA VAL A 520 -13.86 17.49 -19.37
C VAL A 520 -14.74 16.43 -18.69
N ASN A 521 -14.29 15.85 -17.57
CA ASN A 521 -15.05 14.82 -16.86
C ASN A 521 -16.31 15.37 -16.18
N LEU A 522 -16.33 16.63 -15.77
CA LEU A 522 -17.56 17.32 -15.35
C LEU A 522 -18.58 17.34 -16.50
N GLU A 523 -18.16 17.77 -17.69
CA GLU A 523 -19.04 17.81 -18.87
C GLU A 523 -19.57 16.43 -19.25
N VAL A 524 -18.71 15.40 -19.23
CA VAL A 524 -19.09 14.01 -19.48
C VAL A 524 -20.11 13.53 -18.44
N ALA A 525 -19.89 13.80 -17.15
CA ALA A 525 -20.82 13.42 -16.09
C ALA A 525 -22.20 14.08 -16.26
N VAL A 526 -22.23 15.36 -16.63
CA VAL A 526 -23.48 16.08 -16.94
C VAL A 526 -24.22 15.39 -18.08
N ALA A 527 -23.56 15.10 -19.20
CA ALA A 527 -24.19 14.44 -20.34
C ALA A 527 -24.74 13.05 -19.99
N VAL A 528 -24.03 12.29 -19.16
CA VAL A 528 -24.48 10.96 -18.70
C VAL A 528 -25.74 11.06 -17.82
N VAL A 529 -25.77 12.00 -16.87
CA VAL A 529 -26.95 12.18 -16.01
C VAL A 529 -28.14 12.71 -16.82
N GLU A 530 -27.90 13.65 -17.74
CA GLU A 530 -28.96 14.14 -18.65
C GLU A 530 -29.55 13.00 -19.48
N GLN A 531 -28.71 12.12 -20.02
CA GLN A 531 -29.16 10.96 -20.78
C GLN A 531 -29.93 9.97 -19.90
N ALA A 532 -29.50 9.74 -18.65
CA ALA A 532 -30.21 8.90 -17.71
C ALA A 532 -31.63 9.42 -17.40
N VAL A 533 -31.77 10.73 -17.26
CA VAL A 533 -33.06 11.41 -17.06
C VAL A 533 -33.93 11.26 -18.31
N GLU A 534 -33.35 11.46 -19.50
CA GLU A 534 -34.05 11.36 -20.78
C GLU A 534 -34.55 9.95 -21.08
N ASP A 535 -33.74 8.93 -20.77
CA ASP A 535 -34.09 7.52 -20.89
C ASP A 535 -35.13 7.06 -19.85
N GLY A 536 -35.41 7.88 -18.83
CA GLY A 536 -36.24 7.49 -17.68
C GLY A 536 -35.60 6.42 -16.79
N SER A 537 -34.27 6.24 -16.89
CA SER A 537 -33.50 5.24 -16.15
C SER A 537 -32.83 5.80 -14.89
N ALA A 538 -32.85 7.13 -14.70
CA ALA A 538 -32.37 7.79 -13.49
C ALA A 538 -33.25 7.45 -12.26
N GLY A 539 -32.61 7.19 -11.13
CA GLY A 539 -33.24 7.01 -9.83
C GLY A 539 -33.43 8.32 -9.05
N VAL A 540 -32.93 9.44 -9.58
CA VAL A 540 -33.08 10.79 -9.03
C VAL A 540 -34.22 11.54 -9.71
N ASP A 541 -34.90 12.42 -8.98
CA ASP A 541 -35.97 13.29 -9.50
C ASP A 541 -35.41 14.64 -9.99
N TRP A 542 -34.33 14.59 -10.77
CA TRP A 542 -33.68 15.79 -11.31
C TRP A 542 -34.26 16.13 -12.68
N ARG A 543 -34.58 17.41 -12.90
CA ARG A 543 -34.90 17.91 -14.24
C ARG A 543 -33.61 18.17 -15.00
N LYS A 544 -33.63 17.99 -16.33
CA LYS A 544 -32.47 18.19 -17.22
C LYS A 544 -31.77 19.55 -16.97
N GLU A 545 -32.55 20.61 -16.78
CA GLU A 545 -32.05 21.98 -16.50
C GLU A 545 -31.27 22.11 -15.18
N ASP A 546 -31.58 21.27 -14.18
CA ASP A 546 -30.96 21.31 -12.85
C ASP A 546 -29.70 20.40 -12.78
N VAL A 547 -29.51 19.49 -13.74
CA VAL A 547 -28.47 18.45 -13.72
C VAL A 547 -27.08 19.04 -13.52
N ARG A 548 -26.68 20.03 -14.33
CA ARG A 548 -25.35 20.64 -14.24
C ARG A 548 -25.05 21.13 -12.84
N LYS A 549 -25.95 21.93 -12.28
CA LYS A 549 -25.79 22.50 -10.95
C LYS A 549 -25.66 21.40 -9.89
N ASN A 550 -26.49 20.36 -9.97
CA ASN A 550 -26.46 19.26 -9.01
C ASN A 550 -25.17 18.43 -9.11
N VAL A 551 -24.65 18.22 -10.33
CA VAL A 551 -23.36 17.55 -10.54
C VAL A 551 -22.22 18.39 -9.94
N GLU A 552 -22.17 19.70 -10.21
CA GLU A 552 -21.17 20.62 -9.66
C GLU A 552 -21.21 20.67 -8.12
N GLU A 553 -22.41 20.75 -7.53
CA GLU A 553 -22.61 20.74 -6.07
C GLU A 553 -22.24 19.40 -5.43
N SER A 554 -22.22 18.31 -6.20
CA SER A 554 -21.83 16.97 -5.72
C SER A 554 -20.32 16.73 -5.73
N GLN A 555 -19.52 17.64 -6.32
CA GLN A 555 -18.06 17.48 -6.38
C GLN A 555 -17.39 17.77 -5.03
N TRP A 556 -16.62 16.80 -4.56
CA TRP A 556 -15.72 16.93 -3.44
C TRP A 556 -14.51 17.80 -3.80
N ASN A 557 -14.12 18.68 -2.89
CA ASN A 557 -12.96 19.55 -3.03
C ASN A 557 -11.96 19.28 -1.91
N PRO A 558 -10.64 19.17 -2.20
CA PRO A 558 -9.60 18.92 -1.21
C PRO A 558 -9.27 20.19 -0.41
N VAL A 559 -10.20 20.63 0.42
CA VAL A 559 -10.03 21.78 1.32
C VAL A 559 -10.31 21.37 2.75
N TYR A 560 -9.56 21.93 3.70
CA TYR A 560 -9.85 21.71 5.11
C TYR A 560 -11.14 22.43 5.52
N GLY A 561 -12.16 21.67 5.88
CA GLY A 561 -13.35 22.20 6.57
C GLY A 561 -13.06 22.61 8.01
N LYS A 562 -14.00 23.24 8.70
CA LYS A 562 -13.96 23.47 10.15
C LYS A 562 -14.43 22.22 10.88
N TYR A 563 -13.63 21.69 11.81
CA TYR A 563 -14.05 20.50 12.57
C TYR A 563 -14.56 20.90 13.94
N ILE A 564 -15.70 20.33 14.31
CA ILE A 564 -16.31 20.47 15.64
C ILE A 564 -16.27 19.10 16.29
N TYR A 565 -15.70 19.02 17.49
CA TYR A 565 -15.75 17.77 18.24
C TYR A 565 -17.19 17.45 18.65
N ASP A 566 -17.67 16.29 18.25
CA ASP A 566 -18.98 15.75 18.61
C ASP A 566 -18.82 14.25 18.86
N PRO A 567 -19.09 13.72 20.07
CA PRO A 567 -19.02 12.29 20.35
C PRO A 567 -19.88 11.43 19.41
N ASN A 568 -20.96 12.00 18.87
CA ASN A 568 -21.84 11.35 17.89
C ASN A 568 -21.54 11.76 16.44
N GLY A 569 -20.45 12.50 16.23
CA GLY A 569 -20.00 12.93 14.91
C GLY A 569 -19.39 11.78 14.10
N GLU A 570 -18.97 12.11 12.89
CA GLU A 570 -18.35 11.17 11.98
C GLU A 570 -16.98 10.68 12.51
N GLY A 571 -16.76 9.38 12.34
CA GLY A 571 -15.52 8.67 12.57
C GLY A 571 -15.68 7.25 12.03
N PRO A 572 -14.59 6.53 11.72
CA PRO A 572 -14.72 5.11 11.40
C PRO A 572 -15.43 4.40 12.56
N PRO A 573 -16.34 3.45 12.30
CA PRO A 573 -16.62 2.44 13.31
C PRO A 573 -15.26 1.87 13.73
N VAL A 574 -14.97 1.87 15.03
CA VAL A 574 -13.70 1.34 15.51
C VAL A 574 -13.67 -0.15 15.15
N PRO A 575 -12.76 -0.62 14.27
CA PRO A 575 -12.65 -2.04 13.98
C PRO A 575 -12.30 -2.74 15.29
N GLY A 576 -13.20 -3.60 15.77
CA GLY A 576 -13.07 -4.29 17.06
C GLY A 576 -14.10 -3.94 18.15
N GLU A 577 -15.02 -3.00 17.93
CA GLU A 577 -16.21 -2.85 18.80
C GLU A 577 -17.43 -3.59 18.24
N PHE A 578 -17.29 -4.89 18.00
CA PHE A 578 -18.44 -5.78 17.88
C PHE A 578 -18.73 -6.38 19.25
N GLY A 579 -19.84 -5.97 19.86
CA GLY A 579 -20.61 -6.81 20.76
C GLY A 579 -19.87 -7.34 22.00
N GLN A 580 -19.12 -6.51 22.69
CA GLN A 580 -19.06 -6.58 24.15
C GLN A 580 -19.24 -5.17 24.65
N GLU A 581 -20.11 -4.97 25.65
CA GLU A 581 -19.93 -3.83 26.56
C GLU A 581 -18.44 -3.75 26.83
N SER A 582 -17.82 -2.62 26.50
CA SER A 582 -16.40 -2.41 26.70
C SER A 582 -16.13 -2.61 28.19
N GLN A 583 -15.78 -3.84 28.59
CA GLN A 583 -15.12 -4.01 29.86
C GLN A 583 -13.80 -3.26 29.67
N PRO A 584 -13.57 -2.21 30.48
CA PRO A 584 -12.35 -1.42 30.35
C PRO A 584 -11.15 -2.38 30.34
N PRO A 585 -10.07 -2.06 29.60
CA PRO A 585 -8.88 -2.91 29.56
C PRO A 585 -8.54 -3.30 31.00
N PRO A 586 -8.32 -4.59 31.31
CA PRO A 586 -8.37 -5.09 32.67
C PRO A 586 -7.41 -4.27 33.53
N ARG A 587 -7.97 -3.30 34.27
CA ARG A 587 -7.21 -2.43 35.13
C ARG A 587 -6.88 -3.26 36.37
N PRO A 588 -5.65 -3.17 36.90
CA PRO A 588 -5.39 -3.73 38.21
C PRO A 588 -6.41 -3.13 39.18
N LEU A 589 -7.02 -3.98 39.99
CA LEU A 589 -7.98 -3.54 41.00
C LEU A 589 -7.29 -2.49 41.89
N TYR A 590 -8.02 -1.43 42.26
CA TYR A 590 -7.56 -0.41 43.21
C TYR A 590 -6.45 0.55 42.74
N THR A 591 -6.34 0.82 41.43
CA THR A 591 -5.37 1.79 40.88
C THR A 591 -5.69 3.26 41.19
N ASP A 592 -6.94 3.58 41.53
CA ASP A 592 -7.39 4.98 41.73
C ASP A 592 -7.25 5.48 43.18
N GLN A 593 -6.88 4.63 44.15
CA GLN A 593 -6.78 4.97 45.58
C GLN A 593 -5.42 4.62 46.21
N ILE A 594 -4.31 5.03 45.58
CA ILE A 594 -2.97 4.74 46.09
C ILE A 594 -2.64 5.66 47.29
N PRO A 595 -2.35 5.10 48.49
CA PRO A 595 -1.95 5.87 49.66
C PRO A 595 -0.71 6.75 49.38
N PRO A 596 -0.60 7.95 49.99
CA PRO A 596 0.55 8.85 49.78
C PRO A 596 1.91 8.16 49.98
N GLU A 597 2.02 7.25 50.95
CA GLU A 597 3.24 6.49 51.26
C GLU A 597 3.69 5.51 50.16
N LEU A 598 2.79 5.14 49.23
CA LEU A 598 3.08 4.20 48.13
C LEU A 598 3.27 4.90 46.77
N ARG A 599 2.97 6.20 46.64
CA ARG A 599 3.04 6.94 45.36
C ARG A 599 4.42 6.87 44.70
N ALA A 600 5.49 7.02 45.48
CA ALA A 600 6.86 6.99 44.98
C ALA A 600 7.33 5.58 44.53
N SER A 601 6.81 4.51 45.16
CA SER A 601 7.03 3.14 44.68
C SER A 601 6.20 2.86 43.43
N THR A 602 4.92 3.24 43.40
CA THR A 602 4.04 2.98 42.25
C THR A 602 4.50 3.72 41.00
N SER A 603 4.96 4.96 41.13
CA SER A 603 5.54 5.71 40.00
C SER A 603 6.77 5.00 39.42
N ARG A 604 7.65 4.43 40.26
CA ARG A 604 8.82 3.67 39.77
C ARG A 604 8.44 2.32 39.14
N LEU A 605 7.40 1.65 39.67
CA LEU A 605 6.85 0.42 39.07
C LEU A 605 6.32 0.65 37.65
N SER A 606 5.84 1.85 37.32
CA SER A 606 5.38 2.19 35.96
C SER A 606 6.51 2.29 34.92
N PHE A 607 7.77 2.43 35.36
CA PHE A 607 8.94 2.45 34.50
C PHE A 607 10.07 1.58 35.08
N PRO A 608 9.97 0.25 34.96
CA PRO A 608 10.94 -0.69 35.52
C PRO A 608 12.41 -0.47 35.11
N PRO A 609 12.76 0.04 33.92
CA PRO A 609 14.15 0.36 33.59
C PRO A 609 14.83 1.32 34.60
N SER A 610 14.07 2.12 35.34
CA SER A 610 14.61 2.95 36.42
C SER A 610 15.33 2.15 37.52
N TYR A 611 14.90 0.90 37.78
CA TYR A 611 15.53 0.04 38.79
C TYR A 611 16.95 -0.40 38.42
N VAL A 612 17.28 -0.44 37.11
CA VAL A 612 18.65 -0.65 36.63
C VAL A 612 19.55 0.50 37.09
N VAL A 613 19.10 1.74 36.93
CA VAL A 613 19.81 2.94 37.38
C VAL A 613 19.94 2.97 38.91
N VAL A 614 18.86 2.63 39.63
CA VAL A 614 18.89 2.52 41.10
C VAL A 614 19.92 1.48 41.56
N GLY A 615 20.01 0.34 40.86
CA GLY A 615 20.99 -0.70 41.14
C GLY A 615 22.42 -0.19 41.02
N VAL A 616 22.74 0.56 39.95
CA VAL A 616 24.04 1.19 39.73
C VAL A 616 24.34 2.20 40.83
N TYR A 617 23.39 3.11 41.10
CA TYR A 617 23.53 4.13 42.13
C TYR A 617 23.81 3.51 43.50
N ARG A 618 23.05 2.47 43.90
CA ARG A 618 23.24 1.78 45.19
C ARG A 618 24.56 1.03 45.25
N LEU A 619 24.98 0.37 44.17
CA LEU A 619 26.28 -0.29 44.13
C LEU A 619 27.41 0.72 44.35
N LEU A 620 27.33 1.92 43.77
CA LEU A 620 28.36 2.95 43.91
C LEU A 620 28.33 3.69 45.25
N SER A 621 27.15 3.88 45.85
CA SER A 621 26.97 4.69 47.06
C SER A 621 27.06 3.88 48.36
N ASP A 622 26.70 2.60 48.35
CA ASP A 622 26.57 1.78 49.56
C ASP A 622 27.80 0.89 49.79
N LYS A 623 28.67 1.32 50.71
CA LYS A 623 29.89 0.58 51.10
C LYS A 623 29.59 -0.82 51.62
N THR A 624 28.41 -1.06 52.16
CA THR A 624 28.02 -2.38 52.67
C THR A 624 27.75 -3.38 51.54
N LEU A 625 27.46 -2.89 50.33
CA LEU A 625 27.18 -3.72 49.15
C LEU A 625 28.45 -3.93 48.29
N TYR A 626 29.16 -2.86 47.91
CA TYR A 626 30.27 -3.02 46.96
C TYR A 626 31.55 -3.56 47.59
N VAL A 627 31.86 -3.25 48.85
CA VAL A 627 33.11 -3.72 49.50
C VAL A 627 33.11 -5.25 49.63
N PRO A 628 32.04 -5.90 50.14
CA PRO A 628 32.00 -7.36 50.23
C PRO A 628 31.92 -8.04 48.86
N ALA A 629 31.24 -7.44 47.89
CA ALA A 629 31.17 -7.94 46.51
C ALA A 629 32.56 -7.90 45.84
N TRP A 630 33.27 -6.78 45.96
CA TRP A 630 34.62 -6.62 45.42
C TRP A 630 35.62 -7.56 46.08
N LYS A 631 35.66 -7.63 47.42
CA LYS A 631 36.55 -8.55 48.15
C LYS A 631 36.36 -10.00 47.69
N LYS A 632 35.13 -10.40 47.36
CA LYS A 632 34.86 -11.75 46.87
C LYS A 632 35.36 -11.99 45.44
N CYS A 633 35.32 -10.97 44.58
CA CYS A 633 35.73 -11.06 43.18
C CYS A 633 37.21 -10.73 42.93
N GLN A 634 37.88 -10.00 43.83
CA GLN A 634 39.20 -9.40 43.63
C GLN A 634 40.26 -10.38 43.13
N HIS A 635 40.44 -11.54 43.79
CA HIS A 635 41.45 -12.52 43.38
C HIS A 635 41.16 -13.15 42.02
N GLY A 636 39.88 -13.42 41.71
CA GLY A 636 39.47 -13.94 40.40
C GLY A 636 39.65 -12.89 39.30
N PHE A 637 39.34 -11.63 39.61
CA PHE A 637 39.53 -10.51 38.69
C PHE A 637 41.01 -10.30 38.37
N VAL A 638 41.90 -10.26 39.37
CA VAL A 638 43.35 -10.07 39.15
C VAL A 638 43.91 -11.19 38.26
N ARG A 639 43.60 -12.46 38.56
CA ARG A 639 44.05 -13.60 37.74
C ARG A 639 43.52 -13.51 36.31
N GLY A 640 42.23 -13.24 36.14
CA GLY A 640 41.60 -13.11 34.82
C GLY A 640 42.12 -11.91 34.03
N ALA A 641 42.40 -10.79 34.68
CA ALA A 641 42.96 -9.59 34.05
C ALA A 641 44.41 -9.83 33.61
N THR A 642 45.23 -10.51 34.41
CA THR A 642 46.60 -10.90 34.01
C THR A 642 46.59 -11.79 32.78
N VAL A 643 45.77 -12.85 32.78
CA VAL A 643 45.66 -13.77 31.63
C VAL A 643 45.07 -13.05 30.41
N GLY A 644 44.05 -12.21 30.61
CA GLY A 644 43.43 -11.43 29.55
C GLY A 644 44.39 -10.43 28.90
N LEU A 645 45.25 -9.78 29.69
CA LEU A 645 46.26 -8.85 29.20
C LEU A 645 47.33 -9.58 28.37
N VAL A 646 47.85 -10.70 28.88
CA VAL A 646 48.81 -11.54 28.13
C VAL A 646 48.20 -12.01 26.82
N TRP A 647 46.95 -12.49 26.83
CA TRP A 647 46.23 -12.91 25.64
C TRP A 647 46.04 -11.77 24.63
N ALA A 648 45.60 -10.60 25.10
CA ALA A 648 45.38 -9.44 24.24
C ALA A 648 46.68 -8.99 23.56
N VAL A 649 47.79 -8.89 24.30
CA VAL A 649 49.11 -8.50 23.75
C VAL A 649 49.63 -9.55 22.76
N ALA A 650 49.58 -10.84 23.12
CA ALA A 650 50.12 -11.92 22.29
C ALA A 650 49.34 -12.09 20.97
N THR A 651 48.02 -11.85 20.99
CA THR A 651 47.16 -12.09 19.81
C THR A 651 46.87 -10.84 18.99
N PHE A 652 47.20 -9.64 19.49
CA PHE A 652 46.81 -8.36 18.88
C PHE A 652 47.10 -8.29 17.37
N LYS A 653 48.34 -8.58 16.96
CA LYS A 653 48.76 -8.51 15.55
C LYS A 653 48.02 -9.52 14.66
N ILE A 654 47.74 -10.72 15.19
CA ILE A 654 47.01 -11.77 14.46
C ILE A 654 45.55 -11.36 14.27
N GLN A 655 44.92 -10.85 15.32
CA GLN A 655 43.51 -10.46 15.30
C GLN A 655 43.27 -9.23 14.43
N ARG A 656 44.19 -8.26 14.44
CA ARG A 656 44.17 -7.11 13.54
C ARG A 656 44.20 -7.56 12.08
N LYS A 657 45.09 -8.50 11.72
CA LYS A 657 45.20 -9.04 10.36
C LYS A 657 43.94 -9.82 9.94
N PHE A 658 43.32 -10.55 10.86
CA PHE A 658 42.04 -11.24 10.62
C PHE A 658 40.90 -10.24 10.29
N ILE A 659 40.76 -9.17 11.07
CA ILE A 659 39.75 -8.13 10.82
C ILE A 659 40.01 -7.41 9.50
N GLU A 660 41.26 -7.10 9.17
CA GLU A 660 41.63 -6.49 7.90
C GLU A 660 41.21 -7.36 6.69
N LEU A 661 41.41 -8.68 6.78
CA LEU A 661 41.08 -9.63 5.72
C LEU A 661 39.57 -9.83 5.52
N PHE A 662 38.79 -9.90 6.60
CA PHE A 662 37.38 -10.31 6.55
C PHE A 662 36.36 -9.17 6.69
N LEU A 663 36.70 -8.06 7.36
CA LEU A 663 35.77 -6.94 7.59
C LEU A 663 35.98 -5.79 6.59
N ILE A 664 37.23 -5.43 6.28
CA ILE A 664 37.54 -4.23 5.46
C ILE A 664 37.52 -4.51 3.96
N ARG A 665 37.87 -5.73 3.52
CA ARG A 665 37.80 -6.13 2.10
C ARG A 665 36.39 -6.51 1.62
N SER A 666 35.37 -6.40 2.48
CA SER A 666 33.98 -6.67 2.11
C SER A 666 33.35 -5.47 1.39
N PRO A 667 32.73 -5.64 0.20
CA PRO A 667 32.14 -4.55 -0.60
C PRO A 667 31.05 -3.72 0.12
N ARG A 668 30.51 -4.22 1.24
CA ARG A 668 29.48 -3.53 2.04
C ARG A 668 30.04 -2.53 3.05
N VAL A 669 31.35 -2.55 3.33
CA VAL A 669 31.99 -1.71 4.38
C VAL A 669 32.81 -0.55 3.77
N THR A 670 33.09 -0.60 2.46
CA THR A 670 33.87 0.40 1.71
C THR A 670 33.18 1.77 1.55
N GLY A 671 31.92 1.91 1.99
CA GLY A 671 31.18 3.18 2.00
C GLY A 671 31.20 3.96 3.32
N LEU A 672 31.84 3.42 4.38
CA LEU A 672 31.97 4.11 5.67
C LEU A 672 33.28 4.93 5.70
N SER A 673 33.22 6.15 6.21
CA SER A 673 34.40 6.99 6.48
C SER A 673 35.42 6.22 7.31
N ARG A 674 36.72 6.32 6.97
CA ARG A 674 37.81 5.68 7.73
C ARG A 674 37.91 6.17 9.18
N ASP A 675 37.38 7.38 9.44
CA ASP A 675 37.57 8.11 10.68
C ASP A 675 36.25 8.40 11.43
N ALA A 676 35.09 8.12 10.81
CA ALA A 676 33.78 8.40 11.40
C ALA A 676 32.76 7.27 11.16
N VAL A 677 32.09 6.87 12.24
CA VAL A 677 30.96 5.93 12.22
C VAL A 677 29.74 6.67 12.75
N PHE A 678 28.69 6.78 11.93
CA PHE A 678 27.47 7.56 12.25
C PHE A 678 27.72 9.02 12.67
N GLY A 679 28.73 9.68 12.08
CA GLY A 679 29.05 11.09 12.37
C GLY A 679 29.87 11.31 13.65
N ILE A 680 30.26 10.25 14.36
CA ILE A 680 31.14 10.32 15.54
C ILE A 680 32.58 10.00 15.11
N THR A 681 33.50 10.93 15.35
CA THR A 681 34.94 10.73 15.11
C THR A 681 35.50 9.68 16.07
N LEU A 682 36.08 8.61 15.53
CA LEU A 682 36.64 7.53 16.34
C LEU A 682 37.97 7.98 16.99
N PRO A 683 38.30 7.48 18.19
CA PRO A 683 39.56 7.79 18.87
C PRO A 683 40.80 7.15 18.20
N PHE A 684 40.59 6.15 17.33
CA PHE A 684 41.60 5.43 16.57
C PHE A 684 41.04 5.09 15.18
N ASP A 685 41.89 4.64 14.25
CA ASP A 685 41.45 4.15 12.95
C ASP A 685 40.44 2.99 13.10
N LEU A 686 39.48 2.89 12.17
CA LEU A 686 38.38 1.92 12.21
C LEU A 686 38.87 0.47 12.43
N LEU A 687 40.02 0.10 11.85
CA LEU A 687 40.62 -1.22 11.99
C LEU A 687 41.13 -1.47 13.42
N THR A 688 41.85 -0.51 14.00
CA THR A 688 42.30 -0.57 15.40
C THR A 688 41.13 -0.60 16.37
N TYR A 689 40.10 0.22 16.13
CA TYR A 689 38.88 0.24 16.93
C TYR A 689 38.16 -1.12 16.91
N ALA A 690 37.93 -1.68 15.72
CA ALA A 690 37.31 -3.01 15.57
C ALA A 690 38.13 -4.11 16.25
N THR A 691 39.47 -4.02 16.20
CA THR A 691 40.38 -4.96 16.87
C THR A 691 40.27 -4.89 18.39
N ILE A 692 40.22 -3.68 18.95
CA ILE A 692 40.04 -3.46 20.39
C ILE A 692 38.69 -4.02 20.86
N VAL A 693 37.61 -3.72 20.15
CA VAL A 693 36.26 -4.23 20.48
C VAL A 693 36.23 -5.76 20.40
N PHE A 694 36.82 -6.36 19.36
CA PHE A 694 36.87 -7.81 19.21
C PHE A 694 37.67 -8.50 20.33
N LEU A 695 38.83 -7.94 20.69
CA LEU A 695 39.63 -8.43 21.83
C LEU A 695 38.93 -8.23 23.17
N SER A 696 38.20 -7.14 23.37
CA SER A 696 37.49 -6.87 24.62
C SER A 696 36.46 -7.96 24.96
N ASN A 697 35.80 -8.56 23.96
CA ASN A 697 34.89 -9.69 24.14
C ASN A 697 35.61 -10.97 24.63
N GLN A 698 36.81 -11.23 24.10
CA GLN A 698 37.61 -12.38 24.50
C GLN A 698 38.15 -12.20 25.92
N VAL A 699 38.66 -11.00 26.25
CA VAL A 699 39.08 -10.64 27.60
C VAL A 699 37.90 -10.75 28.58
N THR A 700 36.70 -10.31 28.20
CA THR A 700 35.48 -10.47 29.01
C THR A 700 35.16 -11.94 29.29
N SER A 701 35.35 -12.81 28.29
CA SER A 701 35.14 -14.26 28.44
C SER A 701 36.13 -14.89 29.41
N ILE A 702 37.41 -14.50 29.32
CA ILE A 702 38.47 -14.91 30.26
C ILE A 702 38.14 -14.44 31.68
N LEU A 703 37.79 -13.16 31.85
CA LEU A 703 37.38 -12.62 33.15
C LEU A 703 36.18 -13.36 33.72
N THR A 704 35.17 -13.65 32.90
CA THR A 704 33.97 -14.39 33.31
C THR A 704 34.31 -15.80 33.79
N PHE A 705 35.24 -16.49 33.11
CA PHE A 705 35.70 -17.82 33.51
C PHE A 705 36.29 -17.82 34.94
N PHE A 706 37.26 -16.92 35.19
CA PHE A 706 37.91 -16.80 36.50
C PHE A 706 36.99 -16.25 37.60
N LEU A 707 35.95 -15.50 37.22
CA LEU A 707 34.96 -14.94 38.15
C LEU A 707 33.74 -15.84 38.37
N SER A 708 33.49 -16.85 37.52
CA SER A 708 32.23 -17.60 37.40
C SER A 708 31.57 -18.00 38.73
N ARG A 709 32.34 -18.60 39.66
CA ARG A 709 31.85 -18.98 40.99
C ARG A 709 31.70 -17.79 41.93
N ASN A 710 32.68 -16.89 41.95
CA ASN A 710 32.73 -15.77 42.89
C ASN A 710 31.71 -14.67 42.57
N ILE A 711 31.47 -14.38 41.29
CA ILE A 711 30.48 -13.40 40.86
C ILE A 711 29.06 -13.88 41.12
N ARG A 712 28.81 -15.19 41.08
CA ARG A 712 27.53 -15.76 41.51
C ARG A 712 27.29 -15.50 43.00
N ILE A 713 28.27 -15.81 43.85
CA ILE A 713 28.21 -15.56 45.29
C ILE A 713 28.04 -14.06 45.59
N ALA A 714 28.74 -13.19 44.86
CA ALA A 714 28.62 -11.75 45.00
C ALA A 714 27.20 -11.26 44.65
N ARG A 715 26.62 -11.75 43.54
CA ARG A 715 25.24 -11.43 43.12
C ARG A 715 24.18 -11.84 44.15
N ASP A 716 24.29 -13.04 44.69
CA ASP A 716 23.34 -13.55 45.71
C ASP A 716 23.49 -12.76 47.02
N ARG A 717 24.73 -12.46 47.42
CA ARG A 717 25.03 -11.66 48.60
C ARG A 717 24.47 -10.25 48.50
N VAL A 718 24.71 -9.54 47.39
CA VAL A 718 24.21 -8.16 47.25
C VAL A 718 22.68 -8.12 47.19
N TYR A 719 22.03 -9.15 46.62
CA TYR A 719 20.57 -9.25 46.65
C TYR A 719 20.06 -9.36 48.09
N ASN A 720 20.59 -10.30 48.86
CA ASN A 720 20.18 -10.53 50.25
C ASN A 720 20.45 -9.30 51.14
N GLN A 721 21.64 -8.71 51.05
CA GLN A 721 21.98 -7.49 51.80
C GLN A 721 21.10 -6.30 51.40
N THR A 722 20.71 -6.20 50.13
CA THR A 722 19.79 -5.17 49.65
C THR A 722 18.42 -5.33 50.29
N VAL A 723 17.93 -6.56 50.45
CA VAL A 723 16.68 -6.86 51.15
C VAL A 723 16.81 -6.59 52.65
N GLU A 724 17.87 -7.07 53.31
CA GLU A 724 18.14 -6.85 54.74
C GLU A 724 18.26 -5.36 55.09
N SER A 725 18.87 -4.55 54.21
CA SER A 725 19.00 -3.08 54.39
C SER A 725 17.65 -2.34 54.47
N ARG A 726 16.53 -3.01 54.15
CA ARG A 726 15.18 -2.47 54.31
C ARG A 726 14.54 -2.76 55.67
N GLY A 727 15.24 -3.48 56.56
CA GLY A 727 14.77 -3.78 57.91
C GLY A 727 13.51 -4.64 57.94
N LYS A 728 13.32 -5.49 56.91
CA LYS A 728 12.16 -6.37 56.76
C LYS A 728 12.59 -7.82 56.94
N GLY A 729 11.98 -8.52 57.90
CA GLY A 729 12.22 -9.94 58.18
C GLY A 729 11.54 -10.87 57.17
N PRO A 730 11.68 -12.21 57.32
CA PRO A 730 11.06 -13.20 56.42
C PRO A 730 9.55 -13.03 56.25
N ASP A 731 8.84 -12.59 57.29
CA ASP A 731 7.38 -12.37 57.31
C ASP A 731 6.91 -11.22 56.39
N PHE A 732 7.84 -10.45 55.82
CA PHE A 732 7.52 -9.42 54.83
C PHE A 732 7.05 -10.01 53.50
N TRP A 733 7.48 -11.22 53.13
CA TRP A 733 7.11 -11.85 51.87
C TRP A 733 5.86 -12.71 52.06
N LYS A 734 4.68 -12.12 51.80
CA LYS A 734 3.40 -12.82 51.97
C LYS A 734 3.09 -13.74 50.77
N PRO A 735 2.15 -14.69 50.90
CA PRO A 735 1.67 -15.48 49.75
C PRO A 735 1.16 -14.59 48.60
N TYR A 736 1.22 -15.10 47.37
CA TYR A 736 0.75 -14.39 46.17
C TYR A 736 -0.73 -14.02 46.26
N VAL A 737 -1.06 -12.79 45.87
CA VAL A 737 -2.44 -12.30 45.74
C VAL A 737 -2.67 -11.81 44.31
N GLU A 738 -3.73 -12.32 43.69
CA GLU A 738 -4.14 -11.93 42.34
C GLU A 738 -4.52 -10.43 42.29
N GLU A 739 -3.97 -9.65 41.37
CA GLU A 739 -4.24 -8.20 41.28
C GLU A 739 -5.27 -7.83 40.20
N TRP A 740 -5.53 -8.73 39.23
CA TRP A 740 -6.50 -8.48 38.16
C TRP A 740 -7.84 -9.16 38.47
N ALA A 741 -8.93 -8.52 38.04
CA ALA A 741 -10.28 -9.08 38.16
C ALA A 741 -10.46 -10.33 37.27
N VAL A 742 -9.80 -10.32 36.10
CA VAL A 742 -9.78 -11.42 35.14
C VAL A 742 -8.32 -11.66 34.74
N PRO A 743 -7.63 -12.64 35.36
CA PRO A 743 -6.24 -12.95 35.00
C PRO A 743 -6.14 -13.56 33.60
N PRO A 744 -5.03 -13.37 32.88
CA PRO A 744 -4.85 -13.93 31.54
C PRO A 744 -4.83 -15.47 31.55
N VAL A 745 -5.52 -16.08 30.59
CA VAL A 745 -5.49 -17.55 30.39
C VAL A 745 -4.16 -17.93 29.76
N ILE A 746 -3.39 -18.78 30.43
CA ILE A 746 -2.08 -19.22 29.95
C ILE A 746 -2.28 -20.45 29.05
N SER A 747 -2.01 -20.30 27.75
CA SER A 747 -2.01 -21.42 26.81
C SER A 747 -0.81 -22.36 27.05
N ASP A 748 -0.94 -23.63 26.66
CA ASP A 748 0.13 -24.65 26.73
C ASP A 748 1.39 -24.27 25.90
N GLU A 749 1.32 -23.23 25.06
CA GLU A 749 2.45 -22.67 24.31
C GLU A 749 3.54 -22.06 25.19
N TRP A 750 3.31 -21.83 26.48
CA TRP A 750 4.38 -21.46 27.40
C TRP A 750 5.53 -22.50 27.43
N LYS A 751 5.24 -23.76 27.07
CA LYS A 751 6.24 -24.83 26.89
C LYS A 751 7.11 -24.64 25.64
N LEU A 752 6.69 -23.91 24.60
CA LEU A 752 7.52 -23.63 23.41
C LEU A 752 8.71 -22.70 23.72
N SER A 753 8.65 -21.94 24.81
CA SER A 753 9.80 -21.16 25.32
C SER A 753 10.98 -22.05 25.77
N SER A 754 10.78 -23.36 25.91
CA SER A 754 11.83 -24.32 26.28
C SER A 754 12.83 -24.62 25.16
N ILE A 755 12.44 -24.48 23.88
CA ILE A 755 13.32 -24.77 22.74
C ILE A 755 14.38 -23.67 22.56
N ALA A 756 13.99 -22.40 22.70
CA ALA A 756 14.92 -21.26 22.74
C ALA A 756 15.78 -21.23 24.03
N GLY A 757 15.37 -21.97 25.07
CA GLY A 757 16.09 -22.14 26.33
C GLY A 757 17.13 -23.25 26.33
N SER A 758 17.06 -24.19 25.39
CA SER A 758 18.01 -25.29 25.23
C SER A 758 19.41 -24.78 24.85
N THR A 759 20.46 -25.52 25.18
CA THR A 759 21.84 -25.23 24.74
C THR A 759 21.92 -25.08 23.21
N PHE A 760 21.11 -25.86 22.49
CA PHE A 760 20.99 -25.80 21.03
C PHE A 760 20.31 -24.50 20.55
N GLY A 761 19.20 -24.08 21.14
CA GLY A 761 18.51 -22.83 20.81
C GLY A 761 19.35 -21.58 21.09
N VAL A 762 20.12 -21.59 22.19
CA VAL A 762 21.08 -20.53 22.51
C VAL A 762 22.21 -20.47 21.47
N MET A 763 22.66 -21.61 20.95
CA MET A 763 23.70 -21.69 19.92
C MET A 763 23.16 -21.25 18.55
N ALA A 764 21.94 -21.68 18.18
CA ALA A 764 21.27 -21.28 16.96
C ALA A 764 21.02 -19.76 16.90
N ILE A 765 20.54 -19.16 18.00
CA ILE A 765 20.39 -17.70 18.09
C ILE A 765 21.74 -17.00 17.99
N ARG A 766 22.81 -17.52 18.62
CA ARG A 766 24.15 -16.94 18.49
C ARG A 766 24.68 -17.01 17.06
N LEU A 767 24.46 -18.11 16.35
CA LEU A 767 24.86 -18.28 14.95
C LEU A 767 24.03 -17.36 14.02
N ALA A 768 22.71 -17.29 14.23
CA ALA A 768 21.81 -16.41 13.48
C ALA A 768 22.12 -14.92 13.68
N LEU A 769 22.73 -14.55 14.82
CA LEU A 769 23.13 -13.18 15.11
C LEU A 769 24.51 -12.78 14.55
N ILE A 770 25.30 -13.72 14.03
CA ILE A 770 26.62 -13.45 13.43
C ILE A 770 26.58 -12.34 12.37
N PRO A 771 25.63 -12.32 11.41
CA PRO A 771 25.55 -11.26 10.41
C PRO A 771 25.27 -9.87 11.00
N PHE A 772 24.54 -9.80 12.11
CA PHE A 772 24.17 -8.53 12.78
C PHE A 772 25.29 -7.97 13.66
N HIS A 773 26.34 -8.74 13.93
CA HIS A 773 27.54 -8.26 14.63
C HIS A 773 28.47 -7.41 13.74
N VAL A 774 28.20 -7.33 12.43
CA VAL A 774 28.94 -6.49 11.47
C VAL A 774 28.56 -5.01 11.62
N VAL A 775 27.33 -4.72 12.06
CA VAL A 775 26.87 -3.35 12.35
C VAL A 775 27.17 -3.02 13.82
N PRO A 776 27.93 -1.95 14.13
CA PRO A 776 28.23 -1.57 15.51
C PRO A 776 26.97 -1.45 16.36
N LEU A 777 26.99 -2.08 17.55
CA LEU A 777 25.91 -2.07 18.55
C LEU A 777 24.60 -2.80 18.17
N LEU A 778 24.30 -3.03 16.89
CA LEU A 778 23.03 -3.63 16.44
C LEU A 778 22.83 -5.06 16.98
N GLY A 779 23.84 -5.92 16.86
CA GLY A 779 23.76 -7.27 17.42
C GLY A 779 23.60 -7.30 18.95
N ILE A 780 24.11 -6.28 19.66
CA ILE A 780 23.93 -6.13 21.11
C ILE A 780 22.48 -5.77 21.44
N VAL A 781 21.88 -4.83 20.69
CA VAL A 781 20.47 -4.46 20.85
C VAL A 781 19.55 -5.64 20.58
N ILE A 782 19.73 -6.34 19.46
CA ILE A 782 18.89 -7.48 19.08
C ILE A 782 19.04 -8.64 20.07
N SER A 783 20.28 -8.99 20.46
CA SER A 783 20.51 -10.06 21.44
C SER A 783 19.93 -9.72 22.83
N SER A 784 19.99 -8.46 23.24
CA SER A 784 19.40 -7.99 24.50
C SER A 784 17.88 -8.05 24.47
N TRP A 785 17.27 -7.71 23.33
CA TRP A 785 15.82 -7.86 23.13
C TRP A 785 15.37 -9.31 23.23
N LEU A 786 16.06 -10.24 22.55
CA LEU A 786 15.75 -11.67 22.59
C LEU A 786 15.95 -12.28 23.98
N ARG A 787 16.91 -11.78 24.77
CA ARG A 787 17.20 -12.25 26.13
C ARG A 787 16.39 -11.54 27.22
N SER A 788 15.64 -10.50 26.89
CA SER A 788 14.99 -9.59 27.85
C SER A 788 14.18 -10.34 28.92
N PHE A 789 13.19 -11.14 28.51
CA PHE A 789 12.36 -11.91 29.44
C PHE A 789 13.16 -12.85 30.35
N ARG A 790 14.08 -13.60 29.76
CA ARG A 790 14.90 -14.56 30.50
C ARG A 790 15.73 -13.85 31.57
N THR A 791 16.31 -12.71 31.21
CA THR A 791 17.14 -11.89 32.09
C THR A 791 16.31 -11.38 33.27
N ALA A 792 15.17 -10.73 33.01
CA ALA A 792 14.28 -10.24 34.08
C ALA A 792 13.78 -11.36 35.01
N ARG A 793 13.33 -12.49 34.45
CA ARG A 793 12.87 -13.65 35.22
C ARG A 793 13.97 -14.25 36.09
N GLN A 794 15.19 -14.38 35.57
CA GLN A 794 16.34 -14.88 36.32
C GLN A 794 16.74 -13.95 37.47
N HIS A 795 16.56 -12.64 37.31
CA HIS A 795 16.82 -11.69 38.39
C HIS A 795 15.74 -11.72 39.49
N HIS A 796 14.49 -12.05 39.15
CA HIS A 796 13.37 -12.21 40.10
C HIS A 796 13.19 -13.62 40.70
N GLU A 797 14.03 -14.58 40.32
CA GLU A 797 13.91 -15.96 40.84
C GLU A 797 13.94 -16.04 42.38
N THR A 798 14.77 -15.23 43.03
CA THR A 798 14.84 -15.16 44.51
C THR A 798 13.56 -14.62 45.13
N TYR A 799 12.89 -13.68 44.46
CA TYR A 799 11.60 -13.13 44.90
C TYR A 799 10.48 -14.17 44.79
N PHE A 800 10.41 -14.89 43.68
CA PHE A 800 9.42 -15.97 43.51
C PHE A 800 9.60 -17.09 44.53
N LYS A 801 10.86 -17.44 44.83
CA LYS A 801 11.21 -18.42 45.87
C LYS A 801 10.84 -17.93 47.27
N ALA A 802 11.10 -16.65 47.58
CA ALA A 802 10.76 -16.06 48.88
C ALA A 802 9.24 -16.07 49.16
N LYS A 803 8.41 -15.92 48.12
CA LYS A 803 6.94 -15.98 48.21
C LYS A 803 6.35 -17.38 48.04
N SER A 804 7.18 -18.41 47.84
CA SER A 804 6.73 -19.79 47.58
C SER A 804 5.71 -19.91 46.43
N MET A 805 5.88 -19.13 45.35
CA MET A 805 4.96 -19.14 44.20
C MET A 805 5.06 -20.44 43.38
N THR A 806 3.92 -21.00 42.99
CA THR A 806 3.88 -22.15 42.07
C THR A 806 4.31 -21.76 40.65
N PRO A 807 4.75 -22.70 39.79
CA PRO A 807 5.09 -22.39 38.40
C PRO A 807 3.96 -21.70 37.63
N GLY A 808 2.70 -22.09 37.89
CA GLY A 808 1.51 -21.45 37.32
C GLY A 808 1.33 -20.01 37.79
N GLN A 809 1.49 -19.74 39.10
CA GLN A 809 1.43 -18.39 39.66
C GLN A 809 2.54 -17.49 39.11
N VAL A 810 3.76 -18.02 38.95
CA VAL A 810 4.87 -17.28 38.33
C VAL A 810 4.54 -16.94 36.87
N ALA A 811 3.94 -17.86 36.13
CA ALA A 811 3.57 -17.62 34.74
C ALA A 811 2.48 -16.54 34.62
N VAL A 812 1.45 -16.58 35.47
CA VAL A 812 0.39 -15.56 35.52
C VAL A 812 0.98 -14.20 35.89
N PHE A 813 1.77 -14.15 36.96
CA PHE A 813 2.40 -12.92 37.45
C PHE A 813 3.29 -12.23 36.41
N VAL A 814 4.03 -13.02 35.63
CA VAL A 814 4.92 -12.52 34.57
C VAL A 814 4.13 -12.10 33.33
N GLU A 815 3.07 -12.83 32.95
CA GLU A 815 2.25 -12.49 31.78
C GLU A 815 1.45 -11.21 32.00
N GLU A 816 0.91 -11.00 33.20
CA GLU A 816 0.27 -9.72 33.59
C GLU A 816 1.21 -8.52 33.47
N ARG A 817 2.51 -8.74 33.69
CA ARG A 817 3.55 -7.72 33.70
C ARG A 817 4.52 -7.90 32.54
N LYS A 818 4.06 -8.47 31.44
CA LYS A 818 4.89 -8.90 30.31
C LYS A 818 5.80 -7.79 29.79
N TRP A 819 5.26 -6.58 29.65
CA TRP A 819 6.00 -5.41 29.18
C TRP A 819 6.95 -4.82 30.24
N GLU A 820 6.59 -4.90 31.52
CA GLU A 820 7.47 -4.50 32.62
C GLU A 820 8.71 -5.41 32.68
N TYR A 821 8.51 -6.72 32.55
CA TYR A 821 9.59 -7.70 32.48
C TYR A 821 10.42 -7.57 31.20
N ARG A 822 9.80 -7.28 30.04
CA ARG A 822 10.54 -7.02 28.79
C ARG A 822 11.41 -5.78 28.91
N THR A 823 10.88 -4.67 29.42
CA THR A 823 11.60 -3.38 29.46
C THR A 823 12.72 -3.39 30.49
N PHE A 824 12.48 -3.89 31.70
CA PHE A 824 13.56 -4.10 32.69
C PHE A 824 14.61 -5.07 32.16
N GLY A 825 14.16 -6.21 31.61
CA GLY A 825 15.04 -7.25 31.11
C GLY A 825 15.89 -6.81 29.93
N PHE A 826 15.33 -6.00 29.03
CA PHE A 826 16.07 -5.40 27.92
C PHE A 826 17.13 -4.44 28.42
N ALA A 827 16.78 -3.50 29.31
CA ALA A 827 17.73 -2.55 29.88
C ALA A 827 18.86 -3.24 30.65
N ALA A 828 18.53 -4.25 31.46
CA ALA A 828 19.51 -5.06 32.18
C ALA A 828 20.43 -5.83 31.23
N ALA A 829 19.87 -6.55 30.24
CA ALA A 829 20.64 -7.32 29.27
C ALA A 829 21.54 -6.45 28.38
N LEU A 830 21.08 -5.24 28.04
CA LEU A 830 21.83 -4.28 27.24
C LEU A 830 23.10 -3.84 27.98
N LEU A 831 22.99 -3.47 29.25
CA LEU A 831 24.15 -3.09 30.07
C LEU A 831 25.08 -4.27 30.34
N GLU A 832 24.53 -5.48 30.58
CA GLU A 832 25.33 -6.69 30.79
C GLU A 832 26.10 -7.14 29.54
N SER A 833 25.65 -6.72 28.36
CA SER A 833 26.29 -7.04 27.08
C SER A 833 27.49 -6.14 26.76
N ILE A 834 27.77 -5.11 27.57
CA ILE A 834 28.95 -4.25 27.40
C ILE A 834 30.21 -5.04 27.80
N PRO A 835 31.22 -5.16 26.94
CA PRO A 835 32.45 -5.88 27.26
C PRO A 835 33.12 -5.31 28.52
N ILE A 836 33.60 -6.20 29.40
CA ILE A 836 34.29 -5.93 30.68
C ILE A 836 33.39 -5.23 31.71
N VAL A 837 32.84 -4.07 31.40
CA VAL A 837 31.98 -3.26 32.28
C VAL A 837 30.66 -3.97 32.58
N GLY A 838 30.14 -4.77 31.64
CA GLY A 838 28.94 -5.58 31.81
C GLY A 838 28.95 -6.47 33.04
N LEU A 839 30.14 -6.95 33.46
CA LEU A 839 30.29 -7.76 34.67
C LEU A 839 29.88 -7.01 35.94
N VAL A 840 30.17 -5.71 36.01
CA VAL A 840 29.71 -4.85 37.12
C VAL A 840 28.19 -4.71 37.07
N PHE A 841 27.63 -4.54 35.86
CA PHE A 841 26.19 -4.43 35.68
C PHE A 841 25.45 -5.69 36.11
N THR A 842 26.01 -6.90 35.94
CA THR A 842 25.40 -8.14 36.45
C THR A 842 25.18 -8.14 37.98
N VAL A 843 25.99 -7.39 38.72
CA VAL A 843 25.88 -7.21 40.18
C VAL A 843 24.89 -6.08 40.50
N SER A 844 25.00 -4.95 39.79
CA SER A 844 24.09 -3.81 40.00
C SER A 844 22.64 -4.14 39.64
N ASN A 845 22.39 -4.91 38.58
CA ASN A 845 21.06 -5.33 38.15
C ASN A 845 20.39 -6.25 39.17
N ARG A 846 21.18 -7.02 39.95
CA ARG A 846 20.67 -7.82 41.07
C ARG A 846 20.17 -6.95 42.22
N ILE A 847 20.87 -5.85 42.51
CA ILE A 847 20.42 -4.84 43.48
C ILE A 847 19.14 -4.15 42.97
N GLY A 848 19.12 -3.78 41.68
CA GLY A 848 17.93 -3.22 41.03
C GLY A 848 16.72 -4.14 41.10
N ALA A 849 16.91 -5.44 40.81
CA ALA A 849 15.85 -6.44 40.90
C ALA A 849 15.35 -6.68 42.34
N ALA A 850 16.24 -6.65 43.35
CA ALA A 850 15.82 -6.70 44.76
C ALA A 850 14.98 -5.48 45.14
N MET A 851 15.35 -4.30 44.64
CA MET A 851 14.60 -3.07 44.84
C MET A 851 13.23 -3.10 44.14
N TRP A 852 13.17 -3.66 42.94
CA TRP A 852 11.92 -3.83 42.19
C TRP A 852 11.00 -4.82 42.91
N ALA A 853 11.52 -5.98 43.34
CA ALA A 853 10.80 -6.97 44.11
C ALA A 853 10.22 -6.40 45.42
N HIS A 854 10.98 -5.57 46.14
CA HIS A 854 10.51 -4.94 47.37
C HIS A 854 9.35 -3.95 47.14
N ASP A 855 9.39 -3.18 46.05
CA ASP A 855 8.29 -2.25 45.71
C ASP A 855 7.06 -3.01 45.16
N LEU A 856 7.26 -4.13 44.44
CA LEU A 856 6.18 -5.06 44.06
C LEU A 856 5.50 -5.68 45.29
N GLU A 857 6.26 -6.06 46.32
CA GLU A 857 5.68 -6.64 47.54
C GLU A 857 4.79 -5.65 48.30
N LYS A 858 5.19 -4.38 48.37
CA LYS A 858 4.35 -3.32 48.95
C LYS A 858 3.00 -3.19 48.23
N ARG A 859 3.01 -3.33 46.91
CA ARG A 859 1.78 -3.32 46.10
C ARG A 859 0.92 -4.56 46.37
N GLN A 860 1.52 -5.74 46.50
CA GLN A 860 0.83 -6.97 46.87
C GLN A 860 0.18 -6.86 48.27
N HIS A 861 0.85 -6.25 49.25
CA HIS A 861 0.27 -5.97 50.56
C HIS A 861 -0.97 -5.06 50.47
N PHE A 862 -0.86 -3.98 49.70
CA PHE A 862 -1.99 -3.06 49.49
C PHE A 862 -3.19 -3.76 48.83
N VAL A 863 -2.95 -4.55 47.78
CA VAL A 863 -4.01 -5.31 47.10
C VAL A 863 -4.66 -6.32 48.04
N ALA A 864 -3.86 -7.01 48.87
CA ALA A 864 -4.36 -7.95 49.87
C ALA A 864 -5.26 -7.27 50.91
N GLU A 865 -4.85 -6.09 51.41
CA GLU A 865 -5.64 -5.30 52.35
C GLU A 865 -6.96 -4.80 51.74
N GLN A 866 -6.95 -4.37 50.49
CA GLN A 866 -8.17 -3.93 49.80
C GLN A 866 -9.13 -5.10 49.57
N LYS A 867 -8.64 -6.26 49.13
CA LYS A 867 -9.47 -7.47 49.00
C LYS A 867 -10.07 -7.90 50.34
N ALA A 868 -9.31 -7.81 51.44
CA ALA A 868 -9.83 -8.12 52.78
C ALA A 868 -10.89 -7.12 53.27
N LYS A 869 -10.89 -5.87 52.80
CA LYS A 869 -11.92 -4.86 53.09
C LYS A 869 -13.20 -5.06 52.28
N VAL A 870 -13.12 -5.62 51.08
CA VAL A 870 -14.27 -5.90 50.20
C VAL A 870 -14.98 -7.22 50.57
N SER A 871 -14.26 -8.17 51.20
CA SER A 871 -14.82 -9.44 51.69
C SER A 871 -15.44 -9.39 53.09
N LYS A 872 -15.36 -8.25 53.80
CA LYS A 872 -16.04 -7.98 55.07
C LYS A 872 -17.23 -7.08 54.82
#